data_AF-A0A0B2UHK8-F1
#
_entry.id   AF-A0A0B2UHK8-F1
#
_cell.length_a   1.000
_cell.length_b   1.000
_cell.length_c   1.000
_cell.angle_alpha   90.00
_cell.angle_beta   90.00
_cell.angle_gamma   90.00
#
_symmetry.space_group_name_H-M   'P 1'
#
loop_
_entity.id
_entity.type
_entity.pdbx_description
1 polymer ?
#
loop_
_entity_poly.entity_id
_entity_poly.type
_entity_poly.pdbx_seq_one_letter_code
_entity_poly.pdbx_strand_id
1 'polypeptide(L)'
;MERILDLEKEFDIAAFDEVVKSANCSDNVKKTAAERILMKFKELPNAWTKVDYILNNSSLQESHYVALQLLESIIKTKWSLFDEAMKQGLRMYVLQLVIEKSKVRSKEVYVIQELNTILVEIAKKDWPRRWPTFISDLINVSQSISMEVCRNSLKILKRLNEEVFIFSEDSITTVRKRVLRNQLKIEFTNIFGFIKTILEYSRSSEMDESLLEATLETFQCFCGSMPLEFIFLTEIIGLILEHLNSMHSTACLKCLIEIVDLGRDTKLARSHEVENAEKENILLIHGQCVVFLGMYFAKFNQEKIYEVYGGMDKAEKAFVLRFAQLLSSLYEVHMGLLEMKDAVNTKTGLGYLIQMSKINSMNVFSTTFEMWNKFVFDLYSEYPFATQDSGKRLRRFGYIGILNQLLGTLVDKMPRPEEVFVMVDEYNEVIRKKMTDTDQIEFYRKMRGCLYHLAFLIEEDMKKYFINKIGFQLDDKEWDCNYLNKLCWAIGSISGSFSEVNEREFFVNILKYLLALCEMKSFKTDKAVIASNIMFIIGQYHRFLLHNKSFLKTVVKKLFEFMDEEHEGIKDMACDNFFKIVERCPIEFLTQRENDEVFILYILRNLTGITRTLEFYQKRIVYEALLLVIKEVPKTKDYNVRILSYADLLLSSVLSFNMLSDEHINRLPEIISNMEDVKMVSHILKSHTLTYKLLPETCASSYSHVFPRLFSMFEICNRIVLEQSEGVIFANAKLVKAEIVELFTTVVESKFVQVDFVNMLCEKIVFDYKSNSVYKEPAILNLAASIVRNAENDGSVMYFQRETFMISTLIEPSIPFLMKADENLEIARGYLSLVESMLLVSFNTFFSSIFNLASFRQIYNTFLYTLICIRDVSDMSLNCLTIIFRKCYEQKLFHFFTQNYICTLENILGIIFDKDMKYNFDQQCLLLAFMIKISRDIPSLDGVNPNLKMLSEHIVRLFTKSFPNITQGSINVFSVGLFELCEDQNVFKEHVEDFRVKVYEFGTDEDLQEEIDLKNERIAICRA
;
A
#
# COMPACT_ATOMS: atom_id res chain seq x y z
N MET A 1 30.31 5.97 -35.31
CA MET A 1 28.98 5.71 -34.71
C MET A 1 27.85 5.77 -35.73
N GLU A 2 27.60 6.86 -36.47
CA GLU A 2 26.43 6.94 -37.40
C GLU A 2 26.45 5.98 -38.61
N ARG A 3 27.59 5.33 -38.88
CA ARG A 3 27.73 4.36 -39.99
C ARG A 3 26.78 3.17 -39.89
N ILE A 4 26.29 2.85 -38.69
CA ILE A 4 25.33 1.75 -38.47
C ILE A 4 23.92 2.06 -38.98
N LEU A 5 23.63 3.32 -39.32
CA LEU A 5 22.32 3.77 -39.79
C LEU A 5 22.12 3.56 -41.30
N ASP A 6 23.20 3.33 -42.05
CA ASP A 6 23.17 3.08 -43.49
C ASP A 6 23.05 1.57 -43.76
N LEU A 7 21.83 1.10 -43.97
CA LEU A 7 21.52 -0.32 -44.18
C LEU A 7 21.77 -0.80 -45.62
N GLU A 8 22.08 0.10 -46.56
CA GLU A 8 22.37 -0.22 -47.97
C GLU A 8 23.81 -0.71 -48.18
N LYS A 9 24.71 -0.38 -47.25
CA LYS A 9 26.10 -0.87 -47.23
C LYS A 9 26.24 -2.12 -46.36
N GLU A 10 27.39 -2.78 -46.46
CA GLU A 10 27.76 -3.86 -45.54
C GLU A 10 27.71 -3.36 -44.10
N PHE A 11 27.06 -4.13 -43.23
CA PHE A 11 26.82 -3.74 -41.84
C PHE A 11 28.10 -3.88 -41.01
N ASP A 12 28.61 -2.76 -40.50
CA ASP A 12 29.85 -2.71 -39.72
C ASP A 12 29.60 -3.09 -38.25
N ILE A 13 29.89 -4.36 -37.90
CA ILE A 13 29.73 -4.90 -36.55
C ILE A 13 30.67 -4.22 -35.55
N ALA A 14 31.90 -3.89 -35.95
CA ALA A 14 32.87 -3.25 -35.05
C ALA A 14 32.39 -1.85 -34.66
N ALA A 15 31.82 -1.11 -35.62
CA ALA A 15 31.18 0.17 -35.33
C ALA A 15 29.93 0.01 -34.45
N PHE A 16 29.13 -1.03 -34.63
CA PHE A 16 27.96 -1.33 -33.77
C PHE A 16 28.38 -1.61 -32.33
N ASP A 17 29.35 -2.51 -32.13
CA ASP A 17 29.90 -2.83 -30.80
C ASP A 17 30.51 -1.60 -30.12
N GLU A 18 31.14 -0.70 -30.87
CA GLU A 18 31.67 0.57 -30.35
C GLU A 18 30.54 1.51 -29.87
N VAL A 19 29.43 1.59 -30.61
CA VAL A 19 28.26 2.39 -30.21
C VAL A 19 27.65 1.82 -28.92
N VAL A 20 27.47 0.50 -28.85
CA VAL A 20 26.90 -0.17 -27.68
C VAL A 20 27.79 0.02 -26.45
N LYS A 21 29.12 -0.15 -26.58
CA LYS A 21 30.08 0.14 -25.49
C LYS A 21 30.03 1.61 -25.05
N SER A 22 29.87 2.53 -26.00
CA SER A 22 29.79 3.96 -25.70
C SER A 22 28.50 4.34 -24.95
N ALA A 23 27.39 3.64 -25.21
CA ALA A 23 26.13 3.80 -24.46
C ALA A 23 26.25 3.34 -22.99
N ASN A 24 27.15 2.39 -22.70
CA ASN A 24 27.41 1.90 -21.36
C ASN A 24 28.59 2.61 -20.64
N CYS A 25 29.12 3.68 -21.24
CA CYS A 25 30.26 4.43 -20.68
C CYS A 25 29.81 5.41 -19.57
N SER A 26 30.71 5.73 -18.63
CA SER A 26 30.48 6.70 -17.55
C SER A 26 30.46 8.16 -18.02
N ASP A 27 30.83 8.45 -19.26
CA ASP A 27 30.82 9.79 -19.86
C ASP A 27 29.43 10.13 -20.43
N ASN A 28 28.72 11.06 -19.77
CA ASN A 28 27.35 11.47 -20.13
C ASN A 28 27.21 12.00 -21.56
N VAL A 29 28.23 12.64 -22.13
CA VAL A 29 28.12 13.22 -23.48
C VAL A 29 28.20 12.12 -24.55
N LYS A 30 29.14 11.18 -24.38
CA LYS A 30 29.27 10.02 -25.29
C LYS A 30 28.10 9.06 -25.15
N LYS A 31 27.64 8.83 -23.92
CA LYS A 31 26.47 7.99 -23.62
C LYS A 31 25.21 8.52 -24.31
N THR A 32 24.86 9.79 -24.09
CA THR A 32 23.64 10.37 -24.70
C THR A 32 23.71 10.44 -26.22
N ALA A 33 24.90 10.61 -26.81
CA ALA A 33 25.09 10.54 -28.25
C ALA A 33 24.89 9.11 -28.79
N ALA A 34 25.47 8.11 -28.12
CA ALA A 34 25.33 6.70 -28.50
C ALA A 34 23.89 6.19 -28.35
N GLU A 35 23.21 6.53 -27.25
CA GLU A 35 21.79 6.20 -27.02
C GLU A 35 20.89 6.76 -28.12
N ARG A 36 21.10 8.02 -28.54
CA ARG A 36 20.37 8.61 -29.67
C ARG A 36 20.58 7.85 -30.97
N ILE A 37 21.80 7.37 -31.22
CA ILE A 37 22.12 6.61 -32.43
C ILE A 37 21.48 5.22 -32.38
N LEU A 38 21.48 4.54 -31.23
CA LEU A 38 20.80 3.25 -31.05
C LEU A 38 19.28 3.38 -31.18
N MET A 39 18.68 4.46 -30.67
CA MET A 39 17.26 4.75 -30.87
C MET A 39 16.92 4.96 -32.35
N LYS A 40 17.71 5.76 -33.07
CA LYS A 40 17.55 5.91 -34.53
C LYS A 40 17.69 4.58 -35.27
N PHE A 41 18.65 3.75 -34.87
CA PHE A 41 18.82 2.41 -35.46
C PHE A 41 17.58 1.53 -35.23
N LYS A 42 16.98 1.58 -34.04
CA LYS A 42 15.76 0.82 -33.69
C LYS A 42 14.53 1.27 -34.48
N GLU A 43 14.46 2.53 -34.88
CA GLU A 43 13.36 3.07 -35.68
C GLU A 43 13.42 2.65 -37.16
N LEU A 44 14.59 2.24 -37.66
CA LEU A 44 14.76 1.84 -39.06
C LEU A 44 13.92 0.59 -39.40
N PRO A 45 13.15 0.62 -40.50
CA PRO A 45 12.20 -0.45 -40.84
C PRO A 45 12.86 -1.81 -41.10
N ASN A 46 14.10 -1.81 -41.59
CA ASN A 46 14.84 -3.02 -41.98
C ASN A 46 15.94 -3.41 -40.98
N ALA A 47 16.07 -2.73 -39.83
CA ALA A 47 17.13 -3.03 -38.88
C ALA A 47 17.06 -4.46 -38.33
N TRP A 48 15.86 -5.04 -38.21
CA TRP A 48 15.69 -6.44 -37.78
C TRP A 48 16.38 -7.46 -38.70
N THR A 49 16.55 -7.14 -39.99
CA THR A 49 17.24 -8.04 -40.93
C THR A 49 18.73 -8.24 -40.57
N LYS A 50 19.29 -7.35 -39.74
CA LYS A 50 20.68 -7.42 -39.28
C LYS A 50 20.83 -8.22 -37.98
N VAL A 51 19.73 -8.66 -37.35
CA VAL A 51 19.78 -9.38 -36.07
C VAL A 51 20.56 -10.69 -36.19
N ASP A 52 20.30 -11.50 -37.22
CA ASP A 52 21.07 -12.74 -37.47
C ASP A 52 22.57 -12.46 -37.61
N TYR A 53 22.90 -11.44 -38.40
CA TYR A 53 24.27 -11.05 -38.65
C TYR A 53 24.98 -10.56 -37.38
N ILE A 54 24.29 -9.82 -36.51
CA ILE A 54 24.83 -9.37 -35.22
C ILE A 54 25.04 -10.57 -34.29
N LEU A 55 24.06 -11.48 -34.17
CA LEU A 55 24.13 -12.64 -33.27
C LEU A 55 25.21 -13.66 -33.64
N ASN A 56 25.58 -13.73 -34.92
CA ASN A 56 26.58 -14.69 -35.42
C ASN A 56 28.01 -14.12 -35.46
N ASN A 57 28.16 -12.79 -35.53
CA ASN A 57 29.47 -12.16 -35.77
C ASN A 57 29.93 -11.18 -34.68
N SER A 58 29.04 -10.69 -33.81
CA SER A 58 29.46 -9.89 -32.65
C SER A 58 30.02 -10.80 -31.54
N SER A 59 30.95 -10.26 -30.77
CA SER A 59 31.49 -10.92 -29.57
C SER A 59 30.96 -10.28 -28.28
N LEU A 60 30.15 -9.22 -28.39
CA LEU A 60 29.66 -8.42 -27.28
C LEU A 60 28.25 -8.86 -26.86
N GLN A 61 28.06 -9.26 -25.60
CA GLN A 61 26.76 -9.71 -25.09
C GLN A 61 25.72 -8.59 -25.12
N GLU A 62 26.14 -7.36 -24.87
CA GLU A 62 25.30 -6.17 -24.91
C GLU A 62 24.81 -5.87 -26.34
N SER A 63 25.61 -6.20 -27.37
CA SER A 63 25.18 -6.09 -28.76
C SER A 63 24.10 -7.13 -29.10
N HIS A 64 24.25 -8.36 -28.58
CA HIS A 64 23.21 -9.39 -28.69
C HIS A 64 21.92 -8.96 -27.99
N TYR A 65 22.02 -8.34 -26.81
CA TYR A 65 20.87 -7.77 -26.07
C TYR A 65 20.10 -6.75 -26.90
N VAL A 66 20.79 -5.74 -27.45
CA VAL A 66 20.16 -4.70 -28.28
C VAL A 66 19.51 -5.28 -29.53
N ALA A 67 20.14 -6.28 -30.17
CA ALA A 67 19.59 -6.95 -31.35
C ALA A 67 18.32 -7.76 -31.03
N LEU A 68 18.29 -8.47 -29.90
CA LEU A 68 17.11 -9.23 -29.47
C LEU A 68 15.97 -8.32 -29.02
N GLN A 69 16.26 -7.23 -28.30
CA GLN A 69 15.27 -6.22 -27.96
C GLN A 69 14.66 -5.53 -29.18
N LEU A 70 15.45 -5.32 -30.23
CA LEU A 70 14.96 -4.81 -31.51
C LEU A 70 13.96 -5.80 -32.13
N LEU A 71 14.33 -7.08 -32.19
CA LEU A 71 13.47 -8.13 -32.73
C LEU A 71 12.17 -8.27 -31.93
N GLU A 72 12.25 -8.31 -30.60
CA GLU A 72 11.11 -8.33 -29.69
C GLU A 72 10.19 -7.12 -29.90
N SER A 73 10.75 -5.91 -29.95
CA SER A 73 9.98 -4.68 -30.17
C SER A 73 9.24 -4.69 -31.51
N ILE A 74 9.85 -5.25 -32.55
CA ILE A 74 9.25 -5.33 -33.89
C ILE A 74 8.15 -6.37 -33.93
N ILE A 75 8.30 -7.51 -33.23
CA ILE A 75 7.24 -8.50 -33.08
C ILE A 75 6.08 -7.92 -32.26
N LYS A 76 6.34 -7.27 -31.13
CA LYS A 76 5.30 -6.63 -30.33
C LYS A 76 4.53 -5.57 -31.11
N THR A 77 5.21 -4.69 -31.83
CA THR A 77 4.54 -3.54 -32.45
C THR A 77 4.10 -3.77 -33.89
N LYS A 78 4.94 -4.37 -34.75
CA LYS A 78 4.81 -4.35 -36.22
C LYS A 78 4.50 -5.72 -36.85
N TRP A 79 4.27 -6.78 -36.06
CA TRP A 79 4.08 -8.14 -36.58
C TRP A 79 3.01 -8.24 -37.67
N SER A 80 1.89 -7.54 -37.53
CA SER A 80 0.80 -7.53 -38.50
C SER A 80 1.19 -7.02 -39.88
N LEU A 81 2.19 -6.13 -39.98
CA LEU A 81 2.65 -5.54 -41.25
C LEU A 81 3.42 -6.54 -42.13
N PHE A 82 3.95 -7.62 -41.55
CA PHE A 82 4.64 -8.65 -42.31
C PHE A 82 3.66 -9.50 -43.13
N ASP A 83 4.07 -9.85 -44.34
CA ASP A 83 3.36 -10.85 -45.13
C ASP A 83 3.51 -12.25 -44.50
N GLU A 84 2.66 -13.19 -44.92
CA GLU A 84 2.65 -14.51 -44.28
C GLU A 84 3.95 -15.29 -44.54
N ALA A 85 4.63 -15.03 -45.67
CA ALA A 85 5.92 -15.63 -45.98
C ALA A 85 7.02 -15.17 -45.01
N MET A 86 7.11 -13.87 -44.72
CA MET A 86 8.04 -13.32 -43.74
C MET A 86 7.69 -13.79 -42.32
N LYS A 87 6.40 -13.82 -41.96
CA LYS A 87 5.96 -14.35 -40.66
C LYS A 87 6.37 -15.81 -40.50
N GLN A 88 6.09 -16.65 -41.49
CA GLN A 88 6.49 -18.05 -41.47
C GLN A 88 8.02 -18.21 -41.41
N GLY A 89 8.76 -17.42 -42.18
CA GLY A 89 10.22 -17.38 -42.14
C GLY A 89 10.75 -17.03 -40.75
N LEU A 90 10.21 -15.98 -40.12
CA LEU A 90 10.59 -15.54 -38.77
C LEU A 90 10.20 -16.56 -37.69
N ARG A 91 9.01 -17.17 -37.77
CA ARG A 91 8.59 -18.26 -36.85
C ARG A 91 9.61 -19.40 -36.88
N MET A 92 9.93 -19.90 -38.08
CA MET A 92 10.85 -21.03 -38.25
C MET A 92 12.27 -20.65 -37.88
N TYR A 93 12.72 -19.45 -38.22
CA TYR A 93 14.05 -18.95 -37.87
C TYR A 93 14.23 -18.81 -36.36
N VAL A 94 13.29 -18.17 -35.65
CA VAL A 94 13.37 -18.03 -34.18
C VAL A 94 13.30 -19.41 -33.52
N LEU A 95 12.42 -20.30 -33.97
CA LEU A 95 12.36 -21.67 -33.45
C LEU A 95 13.70 -22.41 -33.66
N GLN A 96 14.29 -22.33 -34.85
CA GLN A 96 15.57 -22.95 -35.16
C GLN A 96 16.72 -22.38 -34.31
N LEU A 97 16.77 -21.07 -34.11
CA LEU A 97 17.75 -20.42 -33.24
C LEU A 97 17.59 -20.87 -31.78
N VAL A 98 16.35 -20.95 -31.28
CA VAL A 98 16.06 -21.45 -29.93
C VAL A 98 16.59 -22.88 -29.78
N ILE A 99 16.36 -23.74 -30.78
CA ILE A 99 16.85 -25.12 -30.79
C ILE A 99 18.38 -25.15 -30.86
N GLU A 100 19.00 -24.39 -31.75
CA GLU A 100 20.45 -24.39 -31.95
C GLU A 100 21.19 -23.89 -30.71
N LYS A 101 20.79 -22.74 -30.17
CA LYS A 101 21.41 -22.15 -28.98
C LYS A 101 21.14 -22.96 -27.72
N SER A 102 20.08 -23.78 -27.67
CA SER A 102 19.80 -24.67 -26.53
C SER A 102 20.52 -26.02 -26.58
N LYS A 103 21.12 -26.44 -27.71
CA LYS A 103 21.87 -27.70 -27.80
C LYS A 103 23.12 -27.76 -26.92
N VAL A 104 23.72 -26.62 -26.61
CA VAL A 104 24.96 -26.52 -25.84
C VAL A 104 24.68 -25.78 -24.54
N ARG A 105 25.25 -26.23 -23.41
CA ARG A 105 25.31 -25.43 -22.17
C ARG A 105 26.15 -24.18 -22.42
N SER A 106 25.52 -23.14 -22.97
CA SER A 106 26.18 -21.91 -23.39
C SER A 106 26.37 -20.96 -22.18
N LYS A 107 27.41 -20.11 -22.25
CA LYS A 107 27.63 -19.01 -21.29
C LYS A 107 26.62 -17.86 -21.47
N GLU A 108 25.81 -17.88 -22.52
CA GLU A 108 24.86 -16.84 -22.91
C GLU A 108 23.42 -17.22 -22.50
N VAL A 109 23.22 -17.58 -21.22
CA VAL A 109 21.91 -17.97 -20.69
C VAL A 109 20.84 -16.91 -20.97
N TYR A 110 21.22 -15.63 -20.90
CA TYR A 110 20.36 -14.49 -21.21
C TYR A 110 19.82 -14.52 -22.66
N VAL A 111 20.66 -14.84 -23.65
CA VAL A 111 20.25 -14.87 -25.07
C VAL A 111 19.12 -15.89 -25.28
N ILE A 112 19.23 -17.06 -24.66
CA ILE A 112 18.20 -18.11 -24.73
C ILE A 112 16.92 -17.65 -24.01
N GLN A 113 17.03 -17.00 -22.86
CA GLN A 113 15.87 -16.45 -22.14
C GLN A 113 15.12 -15.41 -22.96
N GLU A 114 15.85 -14.53 -23.66
CA GLU A 114 15.24 -13.50 -24.51
C GLU A 114 14.64 -14.10 -25.79
N LEU A 115 15.31 -15.08 -26.41
CA LEU A 115 14.74 -15.83 -27.54
C LEU A 115 13.45 -16.57 -27.13
N ASN A 116 13.38 -17.10 -25.91
CA ASN A 116 12.15 -17.68 -25.37
C ASN A 116 11.06 -16.61 -25.19
N THR A 117 11.40 -15.38 -24.74
CA THR A 117 10.46 -14.24 -24.72
C THR A 117 9.87 -14.04 -26.11
N ILE A 118 10.76 -13.89 -27.09
CA ILE A 118 10.41 -13.56 -28.46
C ILE A 118 9.52 -14.65 -29.07
N LEU A 119 9.85 -15.92 -28.86
CA LEU A 119 9.05 -17.05 -29.33
C LEU A 119 7.64 -17.05 -28.71
N VAL A 120 7.52 -16.77 -27.41
CA VAL A 120 6.22 -16.68 -26.73
C VAL A 120 5.42 -15.47 -27.25
N GLU A 121 6.06 -14.34 -27.54
CA GLU A 121 5.41 -13.18 -28.17
C GLU A 121 4.88 -13.49 -29.58
N ILE A 122 5.62 -14.28 -30.37
CA ILE A 122 5.13 -14.78 -31.65
C ILE A 122 3.92 -15.71 -31.44
N ALA A 123 4.02 -16.64 -30.49
CA ALA A 123 2.92 -17.56 -30.16
C ALA A 123 1.66 -16.81 -29.70
N LYS A 124 1.81 -15.78 -28.86
CA LYS A 124 0.72 -14.89 -28.42
C LYS A 124 -0.04 -14.27 -29.58
N LYS A 125 0.60 -14.04 -30.74
CA LYS A 125 -0.03 -13.44 -31.92
C LYS A 125 -0.58 -14.47 -32.91
N ASP A 126 0.12 -15.58 -33.14
CA ASP A 126 -0.20 -16.50 -34.24
C ASP A 126 -0.80 -17.85 -33.81
N TRP A 127 -0.54 -18.31 -32.58
CA TRP A 127 -1.08 -19.58 -32.09
C TRP A 127 -2.50 -19.38 -31.52
N PRO A 128 -3.51 -20.21 -31.86
CA PRO A 128 -3.44 -21.41 -32.70
C PRO A 128 -3.67 -21.19 -34.21
N ARG A 129 -4.26 -20.08 -34.64
CA ARG A 129 -4.83 -19.96 -36.01
C ARG A 129 -3.79 -20.18 -37.12
N ARG A 130 -2.62 -19.55 -37.01
CA ARG A 130 -1.55 -19.58 -38.04
C ARG A 130 -0.41 -20.53 -37.69
N TRP A 131 -0.39 -21.02 -36.46
CA TRP A 131 0.61 -21.98 -36.00
C TRP A 131 0.00 -23.09 -35.12
N PRO A 132 -0.93 -23.90 -35.65
CA PRO A 132 -1.67 -24.88 -34.86
C PRO A 132 -0.78 -25.96 -34.27
N THR A 133 0.33 -26.29 -34.94
CA THR A 133 1.28 -27.33 -34.52
C THR A 133 2.27 -26.87 -33.45
N PHE A 134 2.26 -25.61 -33.02
CA PHE A 134 3.28 -25.04 -32.12
C PHE A 134 3.63 -25.92 -30.91
N ILE A 135 2.62 -26.38 -30.15
CA ILE A 135 2.83 -27.22 -28.96
C ILE A 135 3.39 -28.59 -29.35
N SER A 136 2.80 -29.22 -30.37
CA SER A 136 3.26 -30.52 -30.88
C SER A 136 4.69 -30.44 -31.42
N ASP A 137 5.04 -29.38 -32.14
CA ASP A 137 6.38 -29.14 -32.68
C ASP A 137 7.40 -28.99 -31.54
N LEU A 138 7.06 -28.22 -30.49
CA LEU A 138 7.91 -28.06 -29.30
C LEU A 138 8.13 -29.39 -28.56
N ILE A 139 7.10 -30.24 -28.45
CA ILE A 139 7.17 -31.56 -27.80
C ILE A 139 7.94 -32.57 -28.67
N ASN A 140 7.77 -32.54 -29.99
CA ASN A 140 8.50 -33.44 -30.89
C ASN A 140 10.00 -33.10 -30.91
N VAL A 141 10.32 -31.81 -30.92
CA VAL A 141 11.69 -31.30 -30.86
C VAL A 141 12.37 -31.63 -29.53
N SER A 142 11.63 -31.56 -28.41
CA SER A 142 12.17 -31.91 -27.10
C SER A 142 12.50 -33.41 -26.99
N GLN A 143 11.69 -34.28 -27.59
CA GLN A 143 11.89 -35.74 -27.54
C GLN A 143 13.00 -36.24 -28.48
N SER A 144 13.28 -35.55 -29.58
CA SER A 144 14.12 -36.07 -30.67
C SER A 144 15.56 -35.54 -30.70
N ILE A 145 15.85 -34.39 -30.07
CA ILE A 145 17.14 -33.70 -30.24
C ILE A 145 18.08 -33.88 -29.05
N SER A 146 17.73 -33.36 -27.87
CA SER A 146 18.58 -33.44 -26.68
C SER A 146 17.81 -33.07 -25.40
N MET A 147 18.33 -33.48 -24.25
CA MET A 147 17.76 -33.15 -22.94
C MET A 147 17.78 -31.63 -22.63
N GLU A 148 18.79 -30.88 -23.10
CA GLU A 148 18.85 -29.41 -22.89
C GLU A 148 17.79 -28.66 -23.72
N VAL A 149 17.53 -29.13 -24.95
CA VAL A 149 16.42 -28.62 -25.77
C VAL A 149 15.09 -28.90 -25.07
N CYS A 150 14.92 -30.12 -24.52
CA CYS A 150 13.74 -30.48 -23.75
C CYS A 150 13.52 -29.56 -22.53
N ARG A 151 14.60 -29.30 -21.78
CA ARG A 151 14.59 -28.37 -20.65
C ARG A 151 14.16 -26.97 -21.07
N ASN A 152 14.66 -26.49 -22.21
CA ASN A 152 14.28 -25.17 -22.71
C ASN A 152 12.81 -25.13 -23.19
N SER A 153 12.31 -26.16 -23.86
CA SER A 153 10.91 -26.30 -24.24
C SER A 153 9.97 -26.19 -23.03
N LEU A 154 10.33 -26.81 -21.90
CA LEU A 154 9.56 -26.69 -20.65
C LEU A 154 9.51 -25.26 -20.12
N LYS A 155 10.62 -24.51 -20.21
CA LYS A 155 10.66 -23.07 -19.85
C LYS A 155 9.78 -22.22 -20.76
N ILE A 156 9.72 -22.54 -22.05
CA ILE A 156 8.84 -21.86 -23.02
C ILE A 156 7.37 -22.12 -22.67
N LEU A 157 7.01 -23.38 -22.39
CA LEU A 157 5.65 -23.76 -21.99
C LEU A 157 5.21 -23.09 -20.69
N LYS A 158 6.10 -23.07 -19.69
CA LYS A 158 5.88 -22.35 -18.42
C LYS A 158 5.57 -20.88 -18.70
N ARG A 159 6.44 -20.18 -19.44
CA ARG A 159 6.28 -18.76 -19.74
C ARG A 159 5.01 -18.48 -20.54
N LEU A 160 4.66 -19.33 -21.50
CA LEU A 160 3.41 -19.22 -22.24
C LEU A 160 2.20 -19.26 -21.29
N ASN A 161 2.18 -20.19 -20.33
CA ASN A 161 1.10 -20.27 -19.36
C ASN A 161 1.05 -19.03 -18.45
N GLU A 162 2.20 -18.54 -17.98
CA GLU A 162 2.30 -17.32 -17.17
C GLU A 162 1.77 -16.10 -17.94
N GLU A 163 2.16 -15.91 -19.19
CA GLU A 163 1.70 -14.80 -20.05
C GLU A 163 0.19 -14.85 -20.33
N VAL A 164 -0.43 -16.05 -20.39
CA VAL A 164 -1.85 -16.23 -20.72
C VAL A 164 -2.76 -16.18 -19.49
N PHE A 165 -2.28 -16.66 -18.33
CA PHE A 165 -3.10 -16.79 -17.12
C PHE A 165 -2.71 -15.79 -16.02
N ILE A 166 -1.43 -15.45 -15.86
CA ILE A 166 -0.91 -14.66 -14.74
C ILE A 166 -0.65 -13.19 -15.13
N PHE A 167 0.19 -12.93 -16.15
CA PHE A 167 0.66 -11.57 -16.50
C PHE A 167 -0.18 -10.87 -17.59
N SER A 168 -1.28 -11.49 -18.00
CA SER A 168 -2.11 -11.09 -19.15
C SER A 168 -2.94 -9.80 -18.99
N GLU A 169 -2.95 -9.14 -17.83
CA GLU A 169 -3.89 -8.03 -17.57
C GLU A 169 -3.63 -6.79 -18.44
N ASP A 170 -2.39 -6.60 -18.93
CA ASP A 170 -1.98 -5.37 -19.62
C ASP A 170 -1.41 -5.55 -21.04
N SER A 171 -1.23 -6.79 -21.51
CA SER A 171 -0.49 -7.08 -22.75
C SER A 171 -1.32 -7.74 -23.85
N ILE A 172 -2.52 -8.24 -23.52
CA ILE A 172 -3.36 -8.98 -24.46
C ILE A 172 -4.81 -8.55 -24.28
N THR A 173 -5.54 -8.38 -25.38
CA THR A 173 -6.98 -8.08 -25.33
C THR A 173 -7.79 -9.25 -24.76
N THR A 174 -8.97 -8.96 -24.21
CA THR A 174 -9.89 -9.96 -23.64
C THR A 174 -10.27 -11.05 -24.64
N VAL A 175 -10.55 -10.69 -25.91
CA VAL A 175 -10.83 -11.65 -26.98
C VAL A 175 -9.66 -12.62 -27.16
N ARG A 176 -8.46 -12.06 -27.33
CA ARG A 176 -7.27 -12.86 -27.60
C ARG A 176 -6.90 -13.74 -26.41
N LYS A 177 -7.08 -13.24 -25.20
CA LYS A 177 -6.94 -13.98 -23.94
C LYS A 177 -7.91 -15.17 -23.87
N ARG A 178 -9.18 -15.01 -24.25
CA ARG A 178 -10.15 -16.12 -24.33
C ARG A 178 -9.73 -17.17 -25.35
N VAL A 179 -9.29 -16.76 -26.54
CA VAL A 179 -8.79 -17.68 -27.59
C VAL A 179 -7.59 -18.50 -27.09
N LEU A 180 -6.57 -17.84 -26.54
CA LEU A 180 -5.37 -18.51 -26.03
C LEU A 180 -5.68 -19.46 -24.87
N ARG A 181 -6.53 -19.04 -23.93
CA ARG A 181 -6.95 -19.88 -22.80
C ARG A 181 -7.73 -21.11 -23.26
N ASN A 182 -8.66 -20.94 -24.19
CA ASN A 182 -9.46 -22.05 -24.73
C ASN A 182 -8.60 -23.03 -25.51
N GLN A 183 -7.64 -22.54 -26.29
CA GLN A 183 -6.71 -23.42 -26.98
C GLN A 183 -5.79 -24.16 -26.00
N LEU A 184 -5.24 -23.47 -24.99
CA LEU A 184 -4.37 -24.11 -24.01
C LEU A 184 -5.11 -25.22 -23.25
N LYS A 185 -6.42 -25.04 -22.99
CA LYS A 185 -7.28 -26.09 -22.43
C LYS A 185 -7.34 -27.36 -23.28
N ILE A 186 -7.37 -27.21 -24.60
CA ILE A 186 -7.36 -28.35 -25.54
C ILE A 186 -5.97 -29.04 -25.49
N GLU A 187 -4.90 -28.25 -25.49
CA GLU A 187 -3.52 -28.75 -25.50
C GLU A 187 -3.03 -29.31 -24.16
N PHE A 188 -3.75 -29.08 -23.05
CA PHE A 188 -3.36 -29.60 -21.75
C PHE A 188 -3.15 -31.11 -21.74
N THR A 189 -3.93 -31.88 -22.51
CA THR A 189 -3.74 -33.33 -22.60
C THR A 189 -2.34 -33.69 -23.11
N ASN A 190 -1.86 -32.98 -24.14
CA ASN A 190 -0.54 -33.20 -24.74
C ASN A 190 0.57 -32.72 -23.78
N ILE A 191 0.42 -31.52 -23.21
CA ILE A 191 1.39 -30.93 -22.28
C ILE A 191 1.51 -31.77 -21.02
N PHE A 192 0.38 -32.19 -20.44
CA PHE A 192 0.35 -33.05 -19.25
C PHE A 192 0.95 -34.42 -19.55
N GLY A 193 0.59 -35.05 -20.66
CA GLY A 193 1.18 -36.32 -21.10
C GLY A 193 2.70 -36.23 -21.23
N PHE A 194 3.21 -35.12 -21.79
CA PHE A 194 4.64 -34.85 -21.89
C PHE A 194 5.32 -34.71 -20.52
N ILE A 195 4.78 -33.88 -19.62
CA ILE A 195 5.31 -33.71 -18.24
C ILE A 195 5.30 -35.05 -17.49
N LYS A 196 4.19 -35.79 -17.57
CA LYS A 196 4.02 -37.08 -16.92
C LYS A 196 5.04 -38.10 -17.43
N THR A 197 5.28 -38.15 -18.73
CA THR A 197 6.27 -39.07 -19.34
C THR A 197 7.68 -38.78 -18.82
N ILE A 198 8.07 -37.51 -18.67
CA ILE A 198 9.38 -37.14 -18.12
C ILE A 198 9.52 -37.57 -16.66
N LEU A 199 8.47 -37.37 -15.86
CA LEU A 199 8.45 -37.78 -14.46
C LEU A 199 8.48 -39.32 -14.32
N GLU A 200 7.76 -40.06 -15.16
CA GLU A 200 7.82 -41.53 -15.20
C GLU A 200 9.21 -42.03 -15.63
N TYR A 201 9.82 -41.37 -16.62
CA TYR A 201 11.18 -41.71 -17.07
C TYR A 201 12.20 -41.57 -15.93
N SER A 202 12.04 -40.55 -15.07
CA SER A 202 12.91 -40.33 -13.90
C SER A 202 12.90 -41.49 -12.89
N ARG A 203 11.86 -42.33 -12.87
CA ARG A 203 11.83 -43.56 -12.06
C ARG A 203 12.73 -44.67 -12.62
N SER A 204 12.93 -44.68 -13.93
CA SER A 204 13.47 -45.82 -14.67
C SER A 204 14.93 -45.64 -15.10
N SER A 205 15.48 -44.43 -15.06
CA SER A 205 16.82 -44.10 -15.55
C SER A 205 17.38 -42.85 -14.87
N GLU A 206 18.72 -42.74 -14.81
CA GLU A 206 19.40 -41.51 -14.37
C GLU A 206 19.09 -40.38 -15.37
N MET A 207 18.38 -39.35 -14.89
CA MET A 207 17.99 -38.18 -15.67
C MET A 207 18.87 -36.97 -15.30
N ASP A 208 19.11 -36.06 -16.25
CA ASP A 208 19.79 -34.80 -15.94
C ASP A 208 19.00 -34.03 -14.87
N GLU A 209 19.66 -33.73 -13.76
CA GLU A 209 19.12 -33.02 -12.61
C GLU A 209 18.41 -31.72 -13.01
N SER A 210 19.02 -30.98 -13.94
CA SER A 210 18.51 -29.67 -14.36
C SER A 210 17.23 -29.74 -15.20
N LEU A 211 16.94 -30.90 -15.80
CA LEU A 211 15.71 -31.18 -16.53
C LEU A 211 14.55 -31.49 -15.56
N LEU A 212 14.79 -32.30 -14.52
CA LEU A 212 13.75 -32.64 -13.53
C LEU A 212 13.24 -31.38 -12.82
N GLU A 213 14.16 -30.50 -12.41
CA GLU A 213 13.82 -29.22 -11.80
C GLU A 213 12.94 -28.37 -12.73
N ALA A 214 13.31 -28.24 -14.02
CA ALA A 214 12.51 -27.51 -14.99
C ALA A 214 11.11 -28.14 -15.19
N THR A 215 11.01 -29.47 -15.22
CA THR A 215 9.73 -30.18 -15.33
C THR A 215 8.81 -29.88 -14.15
N LEU A 216 9.33 -29.94 -12.92
CA LEU A 216 8.57 -29.63 -11.70
C LEU A 216 8.15 -28.16 -11.66
N GLU A 217 9.04 -27.22 -11.97
CA GLU A 217 8.70 -25.80 -12.01
C GLU A 217 7.67 -25.46 -13.10
N THR A 218 7.73 -26.14 -14.25
CA THR A 218 6.71 -26.01 -15.29
C THR A 218 5.38 -26.56 -14.78
N PHE A 219 5.35 -27.78 -14.23
CA PHE A 219 4.13 -28.36 -13.69
C PHE A 219 3.49 -27.50 -12.59
N GLN A 220 4.30 -26.96 -11.66
CA GLN A 220 3.87 -26.01 -10.64
C GLN A 220 3.04 -24.89 -11.27
N CYS A 221 3.57 -24.23 -12.30
CA CYS A 221 2.91 -23.11 -12.97
C CYS A 221 1.56 -23.50 -13.59
N PHE A 222 1.44 -24.73 -14.11
CA PHE A 222 0.20 -25.22 -14.72
C PHE A 222 -0.88 -25.63 -13.72
N CYS A 223 -0.56 -25.85 -12.43
CA CYS A 223 -1.51 -26.35 -11.43
C CYS A 223 -2.76 -25.46 -11.31
N GLY A 224 -2.60 -24.13 -11.31
CA GLY A 224 -3.72 -23.18 -11.21
C GLY A 224 -4.54 -23.03 -12.50
N SER A 225 -3.99 -23.39 -13.66
CA SER A 225 -4.64 -23.19 -14.97
C SER A 225 -5.32 -24.46 -15.52
N MET A 226 -4.87 -25.63 -15.08
CA MET A 226 -5.26 -26.94 -15.63
C MET A 226 -6.57 -27.46 -14.99
N PRO A 227 -7.39 -28.25 -15.71
CA PRO A 227 -8.52 -28.95 -15.12
C PRO A 227 -8.08 -29.88 -13.98
N LEU A 228 -8.86 -29.91 -12.91
CA LEU A 228 -8.54 -30.60 -11.66
C LEU A 228 -8.42 -32.12 -11.83
N GLU A 229 -9.05 -32.68 -12.86
CA GLU A 229 -9.00 -34.11 -13.19
C GLU A 229 -7.57 -34.57 -13.47
N PHE A 230 -6.76 -33.75 -14.15
CA PHE A 230 -5.35 -34.10 -14.42
C PHE A 230 -4.51 -34.17 -13.15
N ILE A 231 -4.86 -33.40 -12.13
CA ILE A 231 -4.11 -33.32 -10.87
C ILE A 231 -4.54 -34.44 -9.92
N PHE A 232 -5.85 -34.59 -9.68
CA PHE A 232 -6.35 -35.48 -8.63
C PHE A 232 -6.75 -36.88 -9.09
N LEU A 233 -7.12 -37.07 -10.37
CA LEU A 233 -7.52 -38.39 -10.89
C LEU A 233 -6.36 -39.15 -11.54
N THR A 234 -5.13 -38.65 -11.45
CA THR A 234 -3.93 -39.28 -12.01
C THR A 234 -2.89 -39.55 -10.91
N GLU A 235 -1.89 -40.39 -11.22
CA GLU A 235 -0.80 -40.73 -10.30
C GLU A 235 0.29 -39.64 -10.18
N ILE A 236 0.05 -38.43 -10.72
CA ILE A 236 1.05 -37.35 -10.77
C ILE A 236 1.53 -36.92 -9.39
N ILE A 237 0.63 -36.89 -8.40
CA ILE A 237 0.97 -36.53 -7.01
C ILE A 237 1.93 -37.55 -6.41
N GLY A 238 1.70 -38.85 -6.66
CA GLY A 238 2.60 -39.92 -6.23
C GLY A 238 3.98 -39.80 -6.88
N LEU A 239 4.05 -39.48 -8.18
CA LEU A 239 5.29 -39.22 -8.91
C LEU A 239 6.09 -38.04 -8.31
N ILE A 240 5.41 -36.96 -7.92
CA ILE A 240 6.06 -35.78 -7.32
C ILE A 240 6.60 -36.12 -5.94
N LEU A 241 5.81 -36.81 -5.11
CA LEU A 241 6.17 -37.13 -3.74
C LEU A 241 7.41 -38.05 -3.62
N GLU A 242 7.70 -38.87 -4.62
CA GLU A 242 8.93 -39.68 -4.66
C GLU A 242 10.21 -38.82 -4.62
N HIS A 243 10.13 -37.58 -5.11
CA HIS A 243 11.25 -36.64 -5.15
C HIS A 243 11.38 -35.78 -3.88
N LEU A 244 10.56 -36.01 -2.85
CA LEU A 244 10.60 -35.26 -1.59
C LEU A 244 11.94 -35.38 -0.85
N ASN A 245 12.61 -36.54 -0.97
CA ASN A 245 13.94 -36.81 -0.39
C ASN A 245 15.10 -36.67 -1.40
N SER A 246 14.87 -35.96 -2.50
CA SER A 246 15.90 -35.71 -3.52
C SER A 246 16.49 -34.30 -3.38
N MET A 247 17.53 -33.99 -4.17
CA MET A 247 18.02 -32.62 -4.34
C MET A 247 16.98 -31.67 -4.96
N HIS A 248 15.91 -32.19 -5.57
CA HIS A 248 14.79 -31.42 -6.15
C HIS A 248 13.64 -31.19 -5.17
N SER A 249 13.82 -31.55 -3.90
CA SER A 249 12.80 -31.43 -2.85
C SER A 249 12.17 -30.03 -2.79
N THR A 250 12.95 -28.96 -2.98
CA THR A 250 12.42 -27.59 -3.00
C THR A 250 11.43 -27.36 -4.16
N ALA A 251 11.71 -27.87 -5.36
CA ALA A 251 10.80 -27.76 -6.51
C ALA A 251 9.56 -28.63 -6.31
N CYS A 252 9.73 -29.84 -5.77
CA CYS A 252 8.63 -30.72 -5.37
C CYS A 252 7.68 -30.02 -4.38
N LEU A 253 8.22 -29.39 -3.32
CA LEU A 253 7.42 -28.67 -2.33
C LEU A 253 6.63 -27.52 -2.95
N LYS A 254 7.21 -26.78 -3.91
CA LYS A 254 6.48 -25.73 -4.63
C LYS A 254 5.27 -26.30 -5.38
N CYS A 255 5.41 -27.43 -6.08
CA CYS A 255 4.28 -28.09 -6.73
C CYS A 255 3.19 -28.48 -5.73
N LEU A 256 3.58 -29.08 -4.61
CA LEU A 256 2.64 -29.51 -3.57
C LEU A 256 1.91 -28.33 -2.94
N ILE A 257 2.58 -27.19 -2.73
CA ILE A 257 1.97 -25.97 -2.22
C ILE A 257 0.86 -25.50 -3.15
N GLU A 258 1.13 -25.37 -4.46
CA GLU A 258 0.11 -24.97 -5.44
C GLU A 258 -1.08 -25.93 -5.44
N ILE A 259 -0.84 -27.24 -5.43
CA ILE A 259 -1.90 -28.26 -5.41
C ILE A 259 -2.79 -28.09 -4.16
N VAL A 260 -2.18 -27.88 -2.99
CA VAL A 260 -2.91 -27.70 -1.73
C VAL A 260 -3.72 -26.41 -1.75
N ASP A 261 -3.14 -25.32 -2.29
CA ASP A 261 -3.75 -24.00 -2.33
C ASP A 261 -4.90 -23.91 -3.34
N LEU A 262 -5.07 -24.86 -4.28
CA LEU A 262 -6.28 -24.98 -5.10
C LEU A 262 -7.56 -25.09 -4.27
N GLY A 263 -7.47 -25.63 -3.04
CA GLY A 263 -8.58 -25.68 -2.10
C GLY A 263 -9.10 -24.31 -1.65
N ARG A 264 -8.31 -23.24 -1.80
CA ARG A 264 -8.73 -21.86 -1.49
C ARG A 264 -9.70 -21.29 -2.53
N ASP A 265 -9.64 -21.76 -3.78
CA ASP A 265 -10.48 -21.25 -4.85
C ASP A 265 -11.87 -21.89 -4.84
N THR A 266 -12.84 -21.12 -4.36
CA THR A 266 -14.26 -21.50 -4.29
C THR A 266 -14.97 -21.39 -5.64
N LYS A 267 -14.36 -20.77 -6.65
CA LYS A 267 -14.93 -20.62 -8.00
C LYS A 267 -14.66 -21.82 -8.89
N LEU A 268 -13.72 -22.70 -8.53
CA LEU A 268 -13.44 -23.91 -9.28
C LEU A 268 -14.58 -24.92 -9.12
N ALA A 269 -15.21 -25.26 -10.25
CA ALA A 269 -16.21 -26.32 -10.31
C ALA A 269 -15.56 -27.67 -10.00
N ARG A 270 -16.09 -28.37 -9.00
CA ARG A 270 -15.63 -29.70 -8.58
C ARG A 270 -16.74 -30.71 -8.82
N SER A 271 -16.45 -31.78 -9.55
CA SER A 271 -17.33 -32.95 -9.58
C SER A 271 -17.18 -33.75 -8.27
N HIS A 272 -18.18 -34.56 -7.92
CA HIS A 272 -18.11 -35.41 -6.72
C HIS A 272 -16.92 -36.38 -6.75
N GLU A 273 -16.53 -36.86 -7.92
CA GLU A 273 -15.38 -37.74 -8.09
C GLU A 273 -14.07 -37.00 -7.80
N VAL A 274 -13.91 -35.79 -8.35
CA VAL A 274 -12.72 -34.95 -8.11
C VAL A 274 -12.63 -34.53 -6.65
N GLU A 275 -13.74 -34.17 -6.01
CA GLU A 275 -13.76 -33.78 -4.59
C GLU A 275 -13.32 -34.93 -3.67
N ASN A 276 -13.73 -36.16 -3.97
CA ASN A 276 -13.30 -37.33 -3.19
C ASN A 276 -11.81 -37.65 -3.42
N ALA A 277 -11.36 -37.60 -4.67
CA ALA A 277 -9.96 -37.82 -5.01
C ALA A 277 -9.04 -36.72 -4.43
N GLU A 278 -9.48 -35.46 -4.41
CA GLU A 278 -8.79 -34.35 -3.76
C GLU A 278 -8.58 -34.67 -2.27
N LYS A 279 -9.63 -35.08 -1.56
CA LYS A 279 -9.54 -35.44 -0.13
C LYS A 279 -8.54 -36.59 0.12
N GLU A 280 -8.57 -37.64 -0.69
CA GLU A 280 -7.65 -38.78 -0.57
C GLU A 280 -6.20 -38.37 -0.86
N ASN A 281 -5.97 -37.58 -1.91
CA ASN A 281 -4.63 -37.09 -2.25
C ASN A 281 -4.06 -36.11 -1.22
N ILE A 282 -4.90 -35.24 -0.64
CA ILE A 282 -4.46 -34.35 0.46
C ILE A 282 -4.04 -35.16 1.68
N LEU A 283 -4.77 -36.24 2.03
CA LEU A 283 -4.39 -37.15 3.10
C LEU A 283 -3.06 -37.87 2.79
N LEU A 284 -2.85 -38.29 1.54
CA LEU A 284 -1.60 -38.91 1.09
C LEU A 284 -0.42 -37.93 1.23
N ILE A 285 -0.56 -36.70 0.72
CA ILE A 285 0.45 -35.64 0.81
C ILE A 285 0.81 -35.38 2.27
N HIS A 286 -0.21 -35.16 3.11
CA HIS A 286 -0.02 -34.88 4.54
C HIS A 286 0.71 -36.02 5.26
N GLY A 287 0.25 -37.26 5.08
CA GLY A 287 0.84 -38.44 5.71
C GLY A 287 2.31 -38.63 5.34
N GLN A 288 2.66 -38.54 4.05
CA GLN A 288 4.05 -38.68 3.60
C GLN A 288 4.95 -37.53 4.09
N CYS A 289 4.42 -36.29 4.11
CA CYS A 289 5.16 -35.15 4.63
C CYS A 289 5.47 -35.27 6.12
N VAL A 290 4.52 -35.75 6.93
CA VAL A 290 4.74 -35.96 8.37
C VAL A 290 5.78 -37.05 8.63
N VAL A 291 5.70 -38.17 7.90
CA VAL A 291 6.69 -39.26 8.01
C VAL A 291 8.08 -38.77 7.62
N PHE A 292 8.19 -38.06 6.50
CA PHE A 292 9.46 -37.50 6.04
C PHE A 292 10.05 -36.51 7.05
N LEU A 293 9.23 -35.60 7.59
CA LEU A 293 9.71 -34.66 8.62
C LEU A 293 10.16 -35.37 9.89
N GLY A 294 9.53 -36.48 10.27
CA GLY A 294 10.01 -37.32 11.36
C GLY A 294 11.43 -37.83 11.12
N MET A 295 11.72 -38.30 9.91
CA MET A 295 13.08 -38.71 9.51
C MET A 295 14.05 -37.53 9.46
N TYR A 296 13.62 -36.40 8.90
CA TYR A 296 14.45 -35.19 8.79
C TYR A 296 14.81 -34.63 10.17
N PHE A 297 13.86 -34.55 11.10
CA PHE A 297 14.13 -34.09 12.45
C PHE A 297 14.99 -35.07 13.25
N ALA A 298 14.90 -36.37 12.99
CA ALA A 298 15.78 -37.37 13.60
C ALA A 298 17.27 -37.18 13.22
N LYS A 299 17.59 -36.43 12.15
CA LYS A 299 18.97 -35.98 11.85
C LYS A 299 19.55 -35.13 12.98
N PHE A 300 18.70 -34.43 13.74
CA PHE A 300 19.09 -33.46 14.75
C PHE A 300 18.92 -33.99 16.19
N ASN A 301 19.16 -35.29 16.45
CA ASN A 301 18.87 -35.94 17.74
C ASN A 301 19.46 -35.28 19.02
N GLN A 302 20.47 -34.41 18.91
CA GLN A 302 21.09 -33.71 20.05
C GLN A 302 20.88 -32.18 20.06
N GLU A 303 20.65 -31.57 18.90
CA GLU A 303 20.52 -30.11 18.72
C GLU A 303 19.20 -29.80 18.01
N LYS A 304 18.50 -28.71 18.31
CA LYS A 304 17.20 -28.47 17.67
C LYS A 304 17.36 -27.71 16.36
N ILE A 305 16.44 -27.90 15.41
CA ILE A 305 16.49 -27.23 14.08
C ILE A 305 16.72 -25.71 14.18
N TYR A 306 16.07 -25.06 15.14
CA TYR A 306 16.16 -23.61 15.32
C TYR A 306 17.53 -23.13 15.85
N GLU A 307 18.34 -24.03 16.43
CA GLU A 307 19.71 -23.76 16.87
C GLU A 307 20.68 -23.90 15.67
N VAL A 308 20.47 -24.92 14.83
CA VAL A 308 21.37 -25.24 13.70
C VAL A 308 21.08 -24.39 12.45
N TYR A 309 19.86 -23.86 12.30
CA TYR A 309 19.41 -23.12 11.10
C TYR A 309 20.36 -22.00 10.68
N GLY A 310 20.98 -21.29 11.62
CA GLY A 310 21.92 -20.21 11.31
C GLY A 310 23.10 -20.67 10.44
N GLY A 311 23.62 -21.87 10.71
CA GLY A 311 24.76 -22.48 10.02
C GLY A 311 24.40 -23.28 8.76
N MET A 312 23.11 -23.47 8.46
CA MET A 312 22.67 -24.17 7.24
C MET A 312 23.02 -23.39 5.96
N ASP A 313 23.21 -24.13 4.87
CA ASP A 313 23.42 -23.54 3.56
C ASP A 313 22.14 -22.89 3.00
N LYS A 314 22.26 -22.20 1.86
CA LYS A 314 21.11 -21.51 1.26
C LYS A 314 20.02 -22.48 0.78
N ALA A 315 20.41 -23.68 0.35
CA ALA A 315 19.48 -24.68 -0.21
C ALA A 315 18.63 -25.32 0.89
N GLU A 316 19.24 -25.74 2.01
CA GLU A 316 18.57 -26.31 3.17
C GLU A 316 17.67 -25.26 3.86
N LYS A 317 18.10 -23.99 3.92
CA LYS A 317 17.25 -22.88 4.38
C LYS A 317 16.02 -22.67 3.49
N ALA A 318 16.19 -22.70 2.17
CA ALA A 318 15.08 -22.58 1.22
C ALA A 318 14.12 -23.77 1.35
N PHE A 319 14.66 -24.98 1.50
CA PHE A 319 13.89 -26.20 1.75
C PHE A 319 13.02 -26.08 3.01
N VAL A 320 13.61 -25.69 4.15
CA VAL A 320 12.87 -25.51 5.41
C VAL A 320 11.77 -24.47 5.28
N LEU A 321 12.02 -23.35 4.60
CA LEU A 321 11.01 -22.32 4.34
C LEU A 321 9.84 -22.87 3.51
N ARG A 322 10.12 -23.60 2.42
CA ARG A 322 9.07 -24.19 1.57
C ARG A 322 8.29 -25.27 2.30
N PHE A 323 8.94 -26.05 3.16
CA PHE A 323 8.23 -27.07 3.95
C PHE A 323 7.30 -26.43 4.99
N ALA A 324 7.77 -25.36 5.66
CA ALA A 324 6.94 -24.57 6.56
C ALA A 324 5.73 -23.96 5.83
N GLN A 325 5.93 -23.48 4.59
CA GLN A 325 4.84 -22.99 3.74
C GLN A 325 3.84 -24.10 3.40
N LEU A 326 4.29 -25.29 2.98
CA LEU A 326 3.42 -26.42 2.67
C LEU A 326 2.56 -26.85 3.85
N LEU A 327 3.17 -27.03 5.03
CA LEU A 327 2.41 -27.36 6.25
C LEU A 327 1.43 -26.25 6.61
N SER A 328 1.84 -24.99 6.47
CA SER A 328 0.95 -23.85 6.75
C SER A 328 -0.26 -23.86 5.82
N SER A 329 -0.07 -24.02 4.51
CA SER A 329 -1.18 -24.15 3.55
C SER A 329 -2.08 -25.36 3.84
N LEU A 330 -1.51 -26.53 4.14
CA LEU A 330 -2.29 -27.74 4.47
C LEU A 330 -3.21 -27.52 5.67
N TYR A 331 -2.68 -26.95 6.75
CA TYR A 331 -3.44 -26.69 7.97
C TYR A 331 -4.32 -25.44 7.89
N GLU A 332 -4.03 -24.51 6.99
CA GLU A 332 -4.90 -23.36 6.77
C GLU A 332 -6.15 -23.76 5.97
N VAL A 333 -6.00 -24.60 4.95
CA VAL A 333 -7.08 -24.92 4.00
C VAL A 333 -7.84 -26.19 4.39
N HIS A 334 -7.14 -27.26 4.76
CA HIS A 334 -7.71 -28.61 4.86
C HIS A 334 -7.81 -29.13 6.30
N MET A 335 -7.73 -28.24 7.30
CA MET A 335 -7.69 -28.64 8.71
C MET A 335 -8.84 -29.56 9.13
N GLY A 336 -10.08 -29.21 8.77
CA GLY A 336 -11.26 -30.00 9.15
C GLY A 336 -11.24 -31.43 8.60
N LEU A 337 -10.72 -31.63 7.39
CA LEU A 337 -10.53 -32.95 6.79
C LEU A 337 -9.48 -33.75 7.55
N LEU A 338 -8.30 -33.15 7.77
CA LEU A 338 -7.17 -33.78 8.43
C LEU A 338 -7.53 -34.23 9.85
N GLU A 339 -8.28 -33.42 10.59
CA GLU A 339 -8.72 -33.78 11.94
C GLU A 339 -9.74 -34.90 11.99
N MET A 340 -10.66 -34.93 11.03
CA MET A 340 -11.68 -35.95 10.95
C MET A 340 -11.09 -37.32 10.62
N LYS A 341 -10.03 -37.36 9.81
CA LYS A 341 -9.48 -38.60 9.24
C LYS A 341 -8.16 -39.04 9.88
N ASP A 342 -7.30 -38.12 10.29
CA ASP A 342 -5.94 -38.42 10.81
C ASP A 342 -5.47 -37.42 11.89
N ALA A 343 -6.23 -37.32 12.99
CA ALA A 343 -5.92 -36.42 14.10
C ALA A 343 -4.53 -36.64 14.73
N VAL A 344 -3.96 -37.86 14.67
CA VAL A 344 -2.66 -38.17 15.28
C VAL A 344 -1.53 -37.54 14.47
N ASN A 345 -1.50 -37.74 13.15
CA ASN A 345 -0.49 -37.10 12.31
C ASN A 345 -0.72 -35.60 12.22
N THR A 346 -1.97 -35.12 12.28
CA THR A 346 -2.25 -33.67 12.36
C THR A 346 -1.55 -33.04 13.56
N LYS A 347 -1.69 -33.62 14.77
CA LYS A 347 -1.01 -33.13 15.98
C LYS A 347 0.50 -33.20 15.88
N THR A 348 1.02 -34.29 15.31
CA THR A 348 2.46 -34.49 15.13
C THR A 348 3.05 -33.43 14.19
N GLY A 349 2.41 -33.19 13.04
CA GLY A 349 2.88 -32.17 12.10
C GLY A 349 2.68 -30.73 12.59
N LEU A 350 1.64 -30.43 13.39
CA LEU A 350 1.55 -29.15 14.10
C LEU A 350 2.71 -28.97 15.09
N GLY A 351 3.11 -30.04 15.80
CA GLY A 351 4.30 -30.04 16.67
C GLY A 351 5.59 -29.75 15.90
N TYR A 352 5.77 -30.33 14.72
CA TYR A 352 6.86 -30.02 13.80
C TYR A 352 6.85 -28.57 13.33
N LEU A 353 5.67 -28.04 12.99
CA LEU A 353 5.54 -26.66 12.59
C LEU A 353 5.91 -25.69 13.72
N ILE A 354 5.60 -26.00 14.98
CA ILE A 354 6.07 -25.21 16.13
C ILE A 354 7.60 -25.17 16.20
N GLN A 355 8.28 -26.30 15.95
CA GLN A 355 9.75 -26.33 15.93
C GLN A 355 10.31 -25.44 14.82
N MET A 356 9.66 -25.40 13.65
CA MET A 356 10.02 -24.50 12.56
C MET A 356 9.72 -23.03 12.90
N SER A 357 8.59 -22.72 13.54
CA SER A 357 8.25 -21.35 13.97
C SER A 357 9.24 -20.77 14.98
N LYS A 358 10.00 -21.59 15.71
CA LYS A 358 11.06 -21.13 16.62
C LYS A 358 12.31 -20.62 15.91
N ILE A 359 12.51 -20.97 14.64
CA ILE A 359 13.67 -20.57 13.83
C ILE A 359 13.82 -19.04 13.83
N ASN A 360 15.04 -18.53 14.00
CA ASN A 360 15.33 -17.10 13.99
C ASN A 360 15.37 -16.52 12.56
N SER A 361 14.25 -16.60 11.85
CA SER A 361 14.06 -16.03 10.51
C SER A 361 12.66 -15.47 10.37
N MET A 362 12.56 -14.17 10.07
CA MET A 362 11.26 -13.50 9.91
C MET A 362 10.44 -14.13 8.78
N ASN A 363 11.07 -14.51 7.67
CA ASN A 363 10.40 -15.14 6.53
C ASN A 363 9.72 -16.47 6.88
N VAL A 364 10.41 -17.32 7.66
CA VAL A 364 9.82 -18.60 8.11
C VAL A 364 8.67 -18.32 9.07
N PHE A 365 8.90 -17.45 10.04
CA PHE A 365 7.91 -17.19 11.07
C PHE A 365 6.65 -16.50 10.51
N SER A 366 6.78 -15.51 9.64
CA SER A 366 5.63 -14.82 9.02
C SER A 366 4.73 -15.80 8.26
N THR A 367 5.32 -16.69 7.46
CA THR A 367 4.58 -17.75 6.75
C THR A 367 3.84 -18.68 7.72
N THR A 368 4.49 -19.14 8.78
CA THR A 368 3.81 -20.02 9.76
C THR A 368 2.76 -19.27 10.59
N PHE A 369 2.97 -17.99 10.85
CA PHE A 369 2.13 -17.18 11.73
C PHE A 369 0.74 -16.94 11.12
N GLU A 370 0.62 -16.78 9.80
CA GLU A 370 -0.69 -16.63 9.15
C GLU A 370 -1.61 -17.83 9.43
N MET A 371 -1.08 -19.05 9.31
CA MET A 371 -1.81 -20.26 9.70
C MET A 371 -2.09 -20.28 11.21
N TRP A 372 -1.11 -19.99 12.06
CA TRP A 372 -1.34 -19.99 13.52
C TRP A 372 -2.42 -19.01 13.95
N ASN A 373 -2.45 -17.81 13.35
CA ASN A 373 -3.47 -16.80 13.62
C ASN A 373 -4.86 -17.31 13.24
N LYS A 374 -5.01 -17.93 12.06
CA LYS A 374 -6.26 -18.57 11.65
C LYS A 374 -6.64 -19.73 12.57
N PHE A 375 -5.71 -20.64 12.87
CA PHE A 375 -5.97 -21.79 13.73
C PHE A 375 -6.44 -21.41 15.13
N VAL A 376 -5.79 -20.41 15.75
CA VAL A 376 -6.19 -19.87 17.06
C VAL A 376 -7.55 -19.18 16.95
N PHE A 377 -7.81 -18.41 15.90
CA PHE A 377 -9.09 -17.76 15.67
C PHE A 377 -10.23 -18.76 15.46
N ASP A 378 -10.01 -19.82 14.68
CA ASP A 378 -11.01 -20.87 14.43
C ASP A 378 -11.40 -21.56 15.73
N LEU A 379 -10.42 -21.97 16.54
CA LEU A 379 -10.67 -22.55 17.87
C LEU A 379 -11.37 -21.59 18.83
N TYR A 380 -11.08 -20.29 18.72
CA TYR A 380 -11.76 -19.24 19.48
C TYR A 380 -13.22 -19.09 19.02
N SER A 381 -13.48 -19.11 17.72
CA SER A 381 -14.82 -18.95 17.13
C SER A 381 -15.81 -20.05 17.54
N GLU A 382 -15.30 -21.24 17.87
CA GLU A 382 -16.09 -22.35 18.44
C GLU A 382 -16.71 -22.02 19.81
N TYR A 383 -16.25 -20.98 20.51
CA TYR A 383 -16.63 -20.66 21.89
C TYR A 383 -17.02 -19.17 22.03
N PRO A 384 -18.23 -18.79 22.51
CA PRO A 384 -19.53 -19.46 22.53
C PRO A 384 -20.42 -18.91 21.40
N PHE A 385 -19.95 -18.95 20.14
CA PHE A 385 -20.67 -18.37 19.00
C PHE A 385 -21.27 -19.44 18.07
N ALA A 386 -20.65 -20.61 17.97
CA ALA A 386 -21.13 -21.74 17.17
C ALA A 386 -21.51 -22.92 18.07
N THR A 387 -22.82 -23.20 18.18
CA THR A 387 -23.47 -24.37 18.83
C THR A 387 -23.46 -24.45 20.37
N GLN A 388 -24.64 -24.26 20.99
CA GLN A 388 -24.94 -24.52 22.41
C GLN A 388 -25.16 -26.03 22.74
N ASP A 389 -24.56 -26.95 21.98
CA ASP A 389 -24.64 -28.38 22.30
C ASP A 389 -23.67 -28.71 23.45
N SER A 390 -24.16 -28.59 24.68
CA SER A 390 -23.43 -28.88 25.93
C SER A 390 -22.78 -30.28 26.03
N GLY A 391 -23.07 -31.20 25.10
CA GLY A 391 -22.51 -32.54 25.03
C GLY A 391 -21.28 -32.72 24.13
N LYS A 392 -20.94 -31.76 23.25
CA LYS A 392 -19.76 -31.88 22.37
C LYS A 392 -18.52 -31.29 23.05
N ARG A 393 -17.46 -32.09 23.16
CA ARG A 393 -16.15 -31.59 23.61
C ARG A 393 -15.60 -30.63 22.57
N LEU A 394 -15.26 -29.42 23.01
CA LEU A 394 -14.62 -28.41 22.17
C LEU A 394 -13.29 -28.94 21.61
N ARG A 395 -12.99 -28.58 20.37
CA ARG A 395 -11.79 -29.06 19.67
C ARG A 395 -10.50 -28.63 20.38
N ARG A 396 -10.51 -27.46 21.02
CA ARG A 396 -9.36 -26.90 21.78
C ARG A 396 -8.77 -27.88 22.80
N PHE A 397 -9.58 -28.73 23.44
CA PHE A 397 -9.09 -29.69 24.44
C PHE A 397 -8.11 -30.71 23.85
N GLY A 398 -8.22 -31.02 22.56
CA GLY A 398 -7.30 -31.90 21.85
C GLY A 398 -5.92 -31.28 21.59
N TYR A 399 -5.79 -29.95 21.70
CA TYR A 399 -4.65 -29.17 21.25
C TYR A 399 -3.95 -28.35 22.35
N ILE A 400 -4.38 -28.47 23.62
CA ILE A 400 -3.80 -27.70 24.75
C ILE A 400 -2.26 -27.77 24.78
N GLY A 401 -1.68 -28.95 24.58
CA GLY A 401 -0.21 -29.11 24.57
C GLY A 401 0.48 -28.34 23.44
N ILE A 402 -0.16 -28.23 22.27
CA ILE A 402 0.33 -27.48 21.11
C ILE A 402 0.15 -25.98 21.37
N LEU A 403 -1.00 -25.54 21.89
CA LEU A 403 -1.27 -24.15 22.24
C LEU A 403 -0.30 -23.61 23.30
N ASN A 404 0.05 -24.41 24.30
CA ASN A 404 1.02 -24.03 25.34
C ASN A 404 2.45 -23.90 24.78
N GLN A 405 2.83 -24.75 23.83
CA GLN A 405 4.12 -24.61 23.15
C GLN A 405 4.14 -23.40 22.19
N LEU A 406 3.02 -23.15 21.51
CA LEU A 406 2.85 -21.99 20.64
C LEU A 406 2.95 -20.69 21.44
N LEU A 407 2.37 -20.61 22.65
CA LEU A 407 2.49 -19.47 23.54
C LEU A 407 3.96 -19.07 23.75
N GLY A 408 4.82 -20.04 24.07
CA GLY A 408 6.26 -19.78 24.22
C GLY A 408 6.88 -19.21 22.95
N THR A 409 6.59 -19.81 21.80
CA THR A 409 7.10 -19.34 20.50
C THR A 409 6.62 -17.92 20.16
N LEU A 410 5.34 -17.60 20.39
CA LEU A 410 4.80 -16.26 20.12
C LEU A 410 5.46 -15.21 21.01
N VAL A 411 5.69 -15.52 22.29
CA VAL A 411 6.42 -14.64 23.22
C VAL A 411 7.86 -14.43 22.75
N ASP A 412 8.58 -15.49 22.36
CA ASP A 412 9.97 -15.40 21.88
C ASP A 412 10.12 -14.54 20.61
N LYS A 413 9.05 -14.43 19.81
CA LYS A 413 8.99 -13.70 18.54
C LYS A 413 8.26 -12.37 18.64
N MET A 414 7.88 -11.95 19.85
CA MET A 414 7.10 -10.72 20.04
C MET A 414 7.87 -9.51 19.47
N PRO A 415 7.34 -8.83 18.44
CA PRO A 415 7.95 -7.61 17.92
C PRO A 415 7.78 -6.47 18.93
N ARG A 416 8.64 -5.46 18.82
CA ARG A 416 8.59 -4.30 19.69
C ARG A 416 7.30 -3.49 19.44
N PRO A 417 6.51 -3.18 20.48
CA PRO A 417 5.35 -2.28 20.36
C PRO A 417 5.77 -0.87 19.93
N GLU A 418 4.87 -0.15 19.25
CA GLU A 418 5.14 1.22 18.79
C GLU A 418 5.33 2.21 19.97
N GLU A 419 4.89 1.83 21.17
CA GLU A 419 4.86 2.68 22.36
C GLU A 419 6.10 2.53 23.24
N VAL A 420 7.05 1.68 22.84
CA VAL A 420 8.31 1.44 23.55
C VAL A 420 9.46 2.12 22.82
N PHE A 421 9.88 3.28 23.34
CA PHE A 421 10.93 4.10 22.71
C PHE A 421 12.34 3.81 23.22
N VAL A 422 12.46 3.17 24.37
CA VAL A 422 13.75 2.85 24.98
C VAL A 422 14.33 1.60 24.34
N MET A 423 15.57 1.67 23.86
CA MET A 423 16.35 0.51 23.43
C MET A 423 17.75 0.55 24.00
N VAL A 424 18.39 -0.61 24.05
CA VAL A 424 19.82 -0.74 24.30
C VAL A 424 20.51 -0.91 22.95
N ASP A 425 21.52 -0.09 22.66
CA ASP A 425 22.30 -0.21 21.43
C ASP A 425 23.43 -1.24 21.54
N GLU A 426 24.23 -1.37 20.48
CA GLU A 426 25.38 -2.30 20.45
C GLU A 426 26.48 -1.96 21.46
N TYR A 427 26.49 -0.73 21.97
CA TYR A 427 27.44 -0.24 22.98
C TYR A 427 26.90 -0.39 24.41
N ASN A 428 25.75 -1.06 24.59
CA ASN A 428 25.01 -1.16 25.86
C ASN A 428 24.53 0.19 26.42
N GLU A 429 24.37 1.20 25.56
CA GLU A 429 23.81 2.48 25.95
C GLU A 429 22.29 2.49 25.75
N VAL A 430 21.59 3.16 26.67
CA VAL A 430 20.15 3.35 26.55
C VAL A 430 19.91 4.50 25.58
N ILE A 431 19.26 4.21 24.46
CA ILE A 431 18.93 5.16 23.40
C ILE A 431 17.42 5.29 23.21
N ARG A 432 17.01 6.45 22.70
CA ARG A 432 15.65 6.71 22.24
C ARG A 432 15.53 6.35 20.75
N LYS A 433 14.66 5.39 20.40
CA LYS A 433 14.34 5.05 19.01
C LYS A 433 12.85 4.82 18.83
N LYS A 434 12.17 5.74 18.14
CA LYS A 434 10.77 5.58 17.73
C LYS A 434 10.65 4.48 16.67
N MET A 435 9.57 3.71 16.73
CA MET A 435 9.28 2.69 15.72
C MET A 435 8.68 3.36 14.48
N THR A 436 9.38 3.28 13.34
CA THR A 436 8.93 3.88 12.07
C THR A 436 8.63 2.86 10.97
N ASP A 437 9.00 1.59 11.20
CA ASP A 437 8.76 0.50 10.26
C ASP A 437 7.29 0.06 10.34
N THR A 438 6.52 0.41 9.30
CA THR A 438 5.08 0.13 9.19
C THR A 438 4.77 -1.35 9.23
N ASP A 439 5.65 -2.19 8.66
CA ASP A 439 5.41 -3.63 8.52
C ASP A 439 5.51 -4.32 9.88
N GLN A 440 6.49 -3.92 10.69
CA GLN A 440 6.63 -4.43 12.06
C GLN A 440 5.51 -3.95 12.99
N ILE A 441 5.00 -2.71 12.80
CA ILE A 441 3.84 -2.20 13.57
C ILE A 441 2.59 -3.01 13.23
N GLU A 442 2.34 -3.27 11.95
CA GLU A 442 1.22 -4.10 11.51
C GLU A 442 1.37 -5.54 12.03
N PHE A 443 2.58 -6.10 11.97
CA PHE A 443 2.86 -7.43 12.47
C PHE A 443 2.64 -7.55 13.98
N TYR A 444 3.04 -6.55 14.76
CA TYR A 444 2.74 -6.46 16.19
C TYR A 444 1.22 -6.48 16.45
N ARG A 445 0.44 -5.70 15.68
CA ARG A 445 -1.04 -5.68 15.81
C ARG A 445 -1.65 -7.04 15.53
N LYS A 446 -1.19 -7.74 14.48
CA LYS A 446 -1.62 -9.12 14.17
C LYS A 446 -1.27 -10.09 15.29
N MET A 447 -0.05 -10.04 15.82
CA MET A 447 0.40 -10.90 16.92
C MET A 447 -0.38 -10.65 18.22
N ARG A 448 -0.66 -9.38 18.53
CA ARG A 448 -1.53 -8.99 19.65
C ARG A 448 -2.92 -9.62 19.53
N GLY A 449 -3.54 -9.57 18.35
CA GLY A 449 -4.83 -10.21 18.10
C GLY A 449 -4.79 -11.73 18.33
N CYS A 450 -3.75 -12.41 17.82
CA CYS A 450 -3.56 -13.84 18.02
C CYS A 450 -3.40 -14.20 19.51
N LEU A 451 -2.54 -13.48 20.26
CA LEU A 451 -2.36 -13.69 21.70
C LEU A 451 -3.64 -13.41 22.49
N TYR A 452 -4.41 -12.39 22.10
CA TYR A 452 -5.71 -12.10 22.70
C TYR A 452 -6.65 -13.30 22.57
N HIS A 453 -6.82 -13.86 21.37
CA HIS A 453 -7.64 -15.06 21.17
C HIS A 453 -7.10 -16.28 21.92
N LEU A 454 -5.77 -16.46 21.93
CA LEU A 454 -5.13 -17.56 22.65
C LEU A 454 -5.39 -17.49 24.16
N ALA A 455 -5.45 -16.28 24.74
CA ALA A 455 -5.72 -16.08 26.16
C ALA A 455 -7.08 -16.64 26.60
N PHE A 456 -8.11 -16.57 25.73
CA PHE A 456 -9.42 -17.19 26.00
C PHE A 456 -9.39 -18.72 25.93
N LEU A 457 -8.47 -19.29 25.14
CA LEU A 457 -8.37 -20.73 24.96
C LEU A 457 -7.65 -21.42 26.12
N ILE A 458 -6.60 -20.78 26.65
CA ILE A 458 -5.69 -21.36 27.65
C ILE A 458 -5.40 -20.39 28.83
N GLU A 459 -6.44 -19.71 29.33
CA GLU A 459 -6.32 -18.67 30.37
C GLU A 459 -5.44 -19.09 31.57
N GLU A 460 -5.74 -20.22 32.21
CA GLU A 460 -5.04 -20.68 33.41
C GLU A 460 -3.57 -21.02 33.14
N ASP A 461 -3.30 -21.69 32.02
CA ASP A 461 -1.95 -22.08 31.63
C ASP A 461 -1.12 -20.84 31.23
N MET A 462 -1.74 -19.88 30.55
CA MET A 462 -1.10 -18.61 30.17
C MET A 462 -0.73 -17.77 31.41
N LYS A 463 -1.64 -17.65 32.40
CA LYS A 463 -1.35 -16.95 33.66
C LYS A 463 -0.17 -17.60 34.38
N LYS A 464 -0.18 -18.92 34.53
CA LYS A 464 0.93 -19.69 35.15
C LYS A 464 2.24 -19.52 34.38
N TYR A 465 2.19 -19.57 33.05
CA TYR A 465 3.35 -19.39 32.19
C TYR A 465 4.05 -18.04 32.45
N PHE A 466 3.30 -16.93 32.37
CA PHE A 466 3.88 -15.60 32.57
C PHE A 466 4.37 -15.37 34.00
N ILE A 467 3.61 -15.78 35.01
CA ILE A 467 4.01 -15.63 36.42
C ILE A 467 5.31 -16.41 36.69
N ASN A 468 5.40 -17.67 36.24
CA ASN A 468 6.60 -18.48 36.44
C ASN A 468 7.81 -17.89 35.69
N LYS A 469 7.62 -17.44 34.44
CA LYS A 469 8.71 -16.89 33.63
C LYS A 469 9.25 -15.57 34.18
N ILE A 470 8.41 -14.67 34.69
CA ILE A 470 8.91 -13.50 35.42
C ILE A 470 9.61 -13.92 36.72
N GLY A 471 9.05 -14.89 37.45
CA GLY A 471 9.69 -15.42 38.65
C GLY A 471 11.13 -15.90 38.40
N PHE A 472 11.38 -16.58 37.28
CA PHE A 472 12.72 -16.99 36.88
C PHE A 472 13.66 -15.84 36.48
N GLN A 473 13.12 -14.72 36.00
CA GLN A 473 13.90 -13.49 35.79
C GLN A 473 14.30 -12.85 37.12
N LEU A 474 13.42 -12.89 38.13
CA LEU A 474 13.71 -12.35 39.47
C LEU A 474 14.74 -13.19 40.23
N ASP A 475 14.66 -14.53 40.13
CA ASP A 475 15.59 -15.46 40.76
C ASP A 475 17.00 -15.47 40.12
N ASP A 476 17.25 -14.64 39.10
CA ASP A 476 18.48 -14.61 38.28
C ASP A 476 18.83 -15.96 37.60
N LYS A 477 17.87 -16.87 37.45
CA LYS A 477 18.06 -18.17 36.79
C LYS A 477 18.13 -18.06 35.26
N GLU A 478 17.35 -17.15 34.67
CA GLU A 478 17.23 -16.97 33.22
C GLU A 478 17.35 -15.49 32.80
N TRP A 479 18.04 -14.64 33.59
CA TRP A 479 18.08 -13.19 33.36
C TRP A 479 18.53 -12.80 31.94
N ASP A 480 17.64 -12.18 31.17
CA ASP A 480 17.94 -11.55 29.88
C ASP A 480 17.00 -10.35 29.65
N CYS A 481 17.58 -9.15 29.51
CA CYS A 481 16.85 -7.91 29.26
C CYS A 481 15.99 -7.99 27.99
N ASN A 482 16.49 -8.65 26.93
CA ASN A 482 15.76 -8.78 25.67
C ASN A 482 14.58 -9.74 25.78
N TYR A 483 14.75 -10.83 26.53
CA TYR A 483 13.66 -11.75 26.82
C TYR A 483 12.60 -11.11 27.73
N LEU A 484 13.02 -10.37 28.78
CA LEU A 484 12.11 -9.62 29.64
C LEU A 484 11.26 -8.63 28.85
N ASN A 485 11.86 -7.90 27.91
CA ASN A 485 11.14 -7.00 27.01
C ASN A 485 10.02 -7.74 26.27
N LYS A 486 10.34 -8.81 25.56
CA LYS A 486 9.36 -9.61 24.81
C LYS A 486 8.24 -10.16 25.68
N LEU A 487 8.59 -10.63 26.88
CA LEU A 487 7.64 -11.11 27.87
C LEU A 487 6.67 -9.99 28.29
N CYS A 488 7.19 -8.80 28.60
CA CYS A 488 6.38 -7.64 28.99
C CYS A 488 5.51 -7.13 27.84
N TRP A 489 6.02 -7.17 26.60
CA TRP A 489 5.26 -6.81 25.40
C TRP A 489 4.10 -7.78 25.15
N ALA A 490 4.32 -9.07 25.34
CA ALA A 490 3.26 -10.08 25.26
C ALA A 490 2.22 -9.92 26.39
N ILE A 491 2.67 -9.63 27.62
CA ILE A 491 1.77 -9.36 28.76
C ILE A 491 0.91 -8.11 28.52
N GLY A 492 1.49 -7.03 27.99
CA GLY A 492 0.71 -5.84 27.62
C GLY A 492 -0.30 -6.11 26.50
N SER A 493 0.04 -7.02 25.59
CA SER A 493 -0.80 -7.37 24.43
C SER A 493 -2.08 -8.12 24.81
N ILE A 494 -2.07 -8.89 25.90
CA ILE A 494 -3.24 -9.65 26.39
C ILE A 494 -4.19 -8.83 27.29
N SER A 495 -3.95 -7.52 27.46
CA SER A 495 -4.83 -6.65 28.24
C SER A 495 -6.29 -6.75 27.74
N GLY A 496 -7.24 -6.91 28.67
CA GLY A 496 -8.66 -7.05 28.36
C GLY A 496 -9.12 -8.44 27.93
N SER A 497 -8.23 -9.44 27.90
CA SER A 497 -8.58 -10.83 27.56
C SER A 497 -9.19 -11.62 28.74
N PHE A 498 -8.89 -11.20 29.98
CA PHE A 498 -9.35 -11.90 31.18
C PHE A 498 -10.60 -11.25 31.79
N SER A 499 -11.26 -11.99 32.68
CA SER A 499 -12.28 -11.43 33.55
C SER A 499 -11.68 -10.36 34.46
N GLU A 500 -12.50 -9.40 34.89
CA GLU A 500 -12.09 -8.25 35.72
C GLU A 500 -11.33 -8.68 37.00
N VAL A 501 -11.78 -9.77 37.62
CA VAL A 501 -11.19 -10.31 38.86
C VAL A 501 -9.84 -10.99 38.58
N ASN A 502 -9.79 -11.84 37.56
CA ASN A 502 -8.57 -12.58 37.21
C ASN A 502 -7.49 -11.64 36.66
N GLU A 503 -7.88 -10.65 35.86
CA GLU A 503 -6.99 -9.61 35.35
C GLU A 503 -6.35 -8.83 36.51
N ARG A 504 -7.14 -8.47 37.52
CA ARG A 504 -6.66 -7.77 38.71
C ARG A 504 -5.59 -8.57 39.45
N GLU A 505 -5.85 -9.85 39.73
CA GLU A 505 -4.91 -10.71 40.44
C GLU A 505 -3.62 -10.90 39.63
N PHE A 506 -3.77 -11.21 38.34
CA PHE A 506 -2.65 -11.40 37.41
C PHE A 506 -1.78 -10.15 37.32
N PHE A 507 -2.38 -8.98 37.04
CA PHE A 507 -1.67 -7.71 36.90
C PHE A 507 -0.90 -7.34 38.18
N VAL A 508 -1.53 -7.48 39.35
CA VAL A 508 -0.88 -7.15 40.64
C VAL A 508 0.33 -8.06 40.89
N ASN A 509 0.23 -9.35 40.58
CA ASN A 509 1.36 -10.27 40.74
C ASN A 509 2.51 -9.92 39.81
N ILE A 510 2.24 -9.70 38.52
CA ILE A 510 3.24 -9.29 37.52
C ILE A 510 3.93 -8.00 37.94
N LEU A 511 3.17 -6.99 38.35
CA LEU A 511 3.72 -5.70 38.76
C LEU A 511 4.61 -5.82 40.01
N LYS A 512 4.21 -6.61 41.01
CA LYS A 512 5.04 -6.86 42.20
C LYS A 512 6.40 -7.45 41.83
N TYR A 513 6.44 -8.43 40.93
CA TYR A 513 7.69 -9.01 40.47
C TYR A 513 8.56 -8.00 39.70
N LEU A 514 7.97 -7.20 38.81
CA LEU A 514 8.72 -6.19 38.04
C LEU A 514 9.26 -5.07 38.93
N LEU A 515 8.52 -4.63 39.94
CA LEU A 515 8.99 -3.64 40.91
C LEU A 515 10.13 -4.20 41.77
N ALA A 516 10.00 -5.43 42.27
CA ALA A 516 11.07 -6.10 43.01
C ALA A 516 12.34 -6.25 42.15
N LEU A 517 12.18 -6.63 40.88
CA LEU A 517 13.28 -6.72 39.92
C LEU A 517 13.97 -5.36 39.71
N CYS A 518 13.20 -4.28 39.58
CA CYS A 518 13.71 -2.91 39.44
C CYS A 518 14.53 -2.46 40.67
N GLU A 519 14.11 -2.89 41.87
CA GLU A 519 14.84 -2.62 43.12
C GLU A 519 16.12 -3.45 43.24
N MET A 520 16.10 -4.72 42.82
CA MET A 520 17.24 -5.64 42.91
C MET A 520 18.36 -5.31 41.92
N LYS A 521 18.04 -4.87 40.70
CA LYS A 521 19.07 -4.57 39.68
C LYS A 521 19.79 -3.26 39.99
N SER A 522 21.12 -3.28 39.91
CA SER A 522 21.97 -2.13 40.25
C SER A 522 22.31 -1.23 39.06
N PHE A 523 22.32 -1.77 37.84
CA PHE A 523 22.73 -1.02 36.65
C PHE A 523 21.63 -0.05 36.19
N LYS A 524 22.02 1.19 35.85
CA LYS A 524 21.09 2.22 35.35
C LYS A 524 20.41 1.79 34.04
N THR A 525 21.12 1.07 33.17
CA THR A 525 20.62 0.51 31.92
C THR A 525 19.46 -0.46 32.16
N ASP A 526 19.65 -1.43 33.05
CA ASP A 526 18.64 -2.43 33.41
C ASP A 526 17.42 -1.77 34.05
N LYS A 527 17.63 -0.78 34.93
CA LYS A 527 16.54 -0.01 35.53
C LYS A 527 15.71 0.74 34.50
N ALA A 528 16.35 1.34 33.48
CA ALA A 528 15.66 2.02 32.41
C ALA A 528 14.80 1.06 31.58
N VAL A 529 15.32 -0.13 31.26
CA VAL A 529 14.59 -1.18 30.53
C VAL A 529 13.41 -1.71 31.35
N ILE A 530 13.61 -2.00 32.64
CA ILE A 530 12.54 -2.47 33.53
C ILE A 530 11.47 -1.38 33.71
N ALA A 531 11.87 -0.13 33.91
CA ALA A 531 10.95 1.00 34.01
C ALA A 531 10.13 1.19 32.73
N SER A 532 10.77 1.05 31.55
CA SER A 532 10.09 1.07 30.25
C SER A 532 9.00 -0.01 30.16
N ASN A 533 9.31 -1.24 30.57
CA ASN A 533 8.36 -2.35 30.59
C ASN A 533 7.21 -2.13 31.58
N ILE A 534 7.50 -1.61 32.79
CA ILE A 534 6.49 -1.27 33.79
C ILE A 534 5.55 -0.20 33.24
N MET A 535 6.08 0.87 32.66
CA MET A 535 5.28 1.95 32.07
C MET A 535 4.40 1.42 30.94
N PHE A 536 4.95 0.62 30.04
CA PHE A 536 4.21 0.00 28.95
C PHE A 536 3.05 -0.87 29.47
N ILE A 537 3.30 -1.79 30.41
CA ILE A 537 2.26 -2.66 30.97
C ILE A 537 1.18 -1.81 31.66
N ILE A 538 1.54 -0.85 32.51
CA ILE A 538 0.56 0.01 33.19
C ILE A 538 -0.32 0.76 32.18
N GLY A 539 0.27 1.28 31.11
CA GLY A 539 -0.46 1.99 30.05
C GLY A 539 -1.48 1.12 29.29
N GLN A 540 -1.28 -0.21 29.23
CA GLN A 540 -2.21 -1.12 28.55
C GLN A 540 -3.38 -1.57 29.43
N TYR A 541 -3.20 -1.69 30.76
CA TYR A 541 -4.22 -2.23 31.69
C TYR A 541 -5.14 -1.14 32.27
N HIS A 542 -5.79 -0.36 31.39
CA HIS A 542 -6.64 0.76 31.80
C HIS A 542 -7.86 0.34 32.65
N ARG A 543 -8.43 -0.86 32.42
CA ARG A 543 -9.56 -1.40 33.20
C ARG A 543 -9.21 -1.53 34.68
N PHE A 544 -8.02 -2.04 34.97
CA PHE A 544 -7.50 -2.10 36.34
C PHE A 544 -7.37 -0.70 36.96
N LEU A 545 -6.86 0.28 36.21
CA LEU A 545 -6.69 1.66 36.69
C LEU A 545 -8.02 2.33 37.04
N LEU A 546 -9.08 2.12 36.24
CA LEU A 546 -10.43 2.65 36.50
C LEU A 546 -11.00 2.19 37.85
N HIS A 547 -10.81 0.92 38.21
CA HIS A 547 -11.32 0.37 39.47
C HIS A 547 -10.42 0.68 40.68
N ASN A 548 -9.13 0.98 40.48
CA ASN A 548 -8.17 1.23 41.55
C ASN A 548 -7.70 2.70 41.55
N LYS A 549 -8.61 3.58 41.96
CA LYS A 549 -8.44 5.05 41.92
C LYS A 549 -7.17 5.56 42.61
N SER A 550 -6.87 5.08 43.82
CA SER A 550 -5.66 5.47 44.55
C SER A 550 -4.38 5.06 43.81
N PHE A 551 -4.40 3.89 43.18
CA PHE A 551 -3.28 3.37 42.41
C PHE A 551 -3.06 4.18 41.12
N LEU A 552 -4.13 4.51 40.38
CA LEU A 552 -4.07 5.42 39.23
C LEU A 552 -3.36 6.74 39.60
N LYS A 553 -3.73 7.34 40.73
CA LYS A 553 -3.11 8.57 41.21
C LYS A 553 -1.61 8.42 41.49
N THR A 554 -1.20 7.32 42.13
CA THR A 554 0.21 7.00 42.38
C THR A 554 0.98 6.84 41.06
N VAL A 555 0.40 6.13 40.09
CA VAL A 555 0.99 5.98 38.75
C VAL A 555 1.19 7.33 38.08
N VAL A 556 0.16 8.19 38.06
CA VAL A 556 0.23 9.52 37.44
C VAL A 556 1.35 10.36 38.06
N LYS A 557 1.44 10.39 39.40
CA LYS A 557 2.55 11.09 40.09
C LYS A 557 3.91 10.52 39.71
N LYS A 558 4.03 9.20 39.57
CA LYS A 558 5.28 8.56 39.15
C LYS A 558 5.64 8.89 37.69
N LEU A 559 4.66 9.00 36.80
CA LEU A 559 4.90 9.47 35.43
C LEU A 559 5.41 10.92 35.43
N PHE A 560 4.91 11.80 36.30
CA PHE A 560 5.46 13.15 36.44
C PHE A 560 6.91 13.16 36.96
N GLU A 561 7.28 12.23 37.86
CA GLU A 561 8.69 12.05 38.24
C GLU A 561 9.53 11.60 37.04
N PHE A 562 9.04 10.67 36.22
CA PHE A 562 9.74 10.22 35.02
C PHE A 562 9.82 11.28 33.91
N MET A 563 8.96 12.28 33.92
CA MET A 563 9.10 13.46 33.03
C MET A 563 10.30 14.34 33.40
N ASP A 564 10.80 14.25 34.65
CA ASP A 564 11.98 14.99 35.13
C ASP A 564 13.29 14.18 35.08
N GLU A 565 13.25 12.94 34.59
CA GLU A 565 14.43 12.09 34.41
C GLU A 565 15.35 12.59 33.29
N GLU A 566 16.65 12.32 33.39
CA GLU A 566 17.64 12.81 32.41
C GLU A 566 17.50 12.14 31.02
N HIS A 567 16.99 10.90 30.96
CA HIS A 567 16.93 10.12 29.73
C HIS A 567 15.70 10.47 28.88
N GLU A 568 15.92 11.06 27.70
CA GLU A 568 14.86 11.52 26.78
C GLU A 568 13.84 10.43 26.39
N GLY A 569 14.26 9.18 26.21
CA GLY A 569 13.33 8.08 25.90
C GLY A 569 12.38 7.75 27.05
N ILE A 570 12.77 8.01 28.31
CA ILE A 570 11.91 7.82 29.48
C ILE A 570 10.89 8.97 29.55
N LYS A 571 11.32 10.21 29.31
CA LYS A 571 10.43 11.37 29.25
C LYS A 571 9.32 11.19 28.21
N ASP A 572 9.69 10.79 27.00
CA ASP A 572 8.72 10.51 25.93
C ASP A 572 7.73 9.41 26.31
N MET A 573 8.23 8.28 26.83
CA MET A 573 7.35 7.20 27.28
C MET A 573 6.43 7.66 28.42
N ALA A 574 6.91 8.52 29.32
CA ALA A 574 6.09 9.05 30.40
C ALA A 574 4.98 9.97 29.87
N CYS A 575 5.28 10.86 28.91
CA CYS A 575 4.30 11.71 28.24
C CYS A 575 3.25 10.89 27.49
N ASP A 576 3.65 9.90 26.71
CA ASP A 576 2.73 9.06 25.92
C ASP A 576 1.87 8.16 26.81
N ASN A 577 2.45 7.55 27.86
CA ASN A 577 1.66 6.76 28.80
C ASN A 577 0.70 7.63 29.61
N PHE A 578 1.11 8.85 29.99
CA PHE A 578 0.20 9.81 30.61
C PHE A 578 -0.97 10.14 29.69
N PHE A 579 -0.70 10.45 28.42
CA PHE A 579 -1.74 10.70 27.42
C PHE A 579 -2.71 9.53 27.28
N LYS A 580 -2.21 8.30 27.12
CA LYS A 580 -3.04 7.10 27.00
C LYS A 580 -3.92 6.82 28.22
N ILE A 581 -3.35 6.97 29.41
CA ILE A 581 -4.10 6.79 30.67
C ILE A 581 -5.24 7.80 30.72
N VAL A 582 -4.96 9.06 30.37
CA VAL A 582 -5.93 10.14 30.35
C VAL A 582 -7.01 9.92 29.28
N GLU A 583 -6.63 9.48 28.08
CA GLU A 583 -7.56 9.15 26.99
C GLU A 583 -8.59 8.09 27.43
N ARG A 584 -8.18 7.10 28.22
CA ARG A 584 -9.03 5.99 28.67
C ARG A 584 -9.75 6.26 30.00
N CYS A 585 -9.20 7.10 30.86
CA CYS A 585 -9.70 7.35 32.23
C CYS A 585 -9.91 8.84 32.57
N PRO A 586 -10.47 9.69 31.68
CA PRO A 586 -10.46 11.15 31.89
C PRO A 586 -11.30 11.59 33.10
N ILE A 587 -12.44 10.93 33.34
CA ILE A 587 -13.38 11.26 34.42
C ILE A 587 -12.74 11.08 35.82
N GLU A 588 -11.80 10.14 35.96
CA GLU A 588 -11.17 9.87 37.26
C GLU A 588 -10.37 11.09 37.78
N PHE A 589 -9.79 11.89 36.88
CA PHE A 589 -9.09 13.13 37.23
C PHE A 589 -10.03 14.24 37.74
N LEU A 590 -11.32 14.14 37.44
CA LEU A 590 -12.37 15.08 37.90
C LEU A 590 -13.01 14.65 39.24
N THR A 591 -12.93 13.36 39.59
CA THR A 591 -13.56 12.82 40.80
C THR A 591 -12.61 12.75 41.99
N GLN A 592 -11.34 12.48 41.74
CA GLN A 592 -10.33 12.34 42.79
C GLN A 592 -9.91 13.69 43.37
N ARG A 593 -9.45 13.68 44.63
CA ARG A 593 -8.93 14.86 45.33
C ARG A 593 -7.50 14.68 45.81
N GLU A 594 -6.72 15.75 45.84
CA GLU A 594 -5.38 15.86 46.43
C GLU A 594 -5.31 17.18 47.19
N ASN A 595 -4.86 17.16 48.45
CA ASN A 595 -4.78 18.35 49.32
C ASN A 595 -6.08 19.19 49.32
N ASP A 596 -7.23 18.53 49.49
CA ASP A 596 -8.59 19.10 49.45
C ASP A 596 -9.07 19.70 48.12
N GLU A 597 -8.25 19.68 47.06
CA GLU A 597 -8.60 20.15 45.72
C GLU A 597 -8.87 18.99 44.74
N VAL A 598 -9.63 19.25 43.68
CA VAL A 598 -9.85 18.27 42.60
C VAL A 598 -8.51 17.96 41.91
N PHE A 599 -8.26 16.71 41.57
CA PHE A 599 -6.94 16.28 41.10
C PHE A 599 -6.48 17.03 39.83
N ILE A 600 -7.37 17.31 38.86
CA ILE A 600 -7.03 18.16 37.71
C ILE A 600 -6.56 19.57 38.11
N LEU A 601 -7.17 20.19 39.11
CA LEU A 601 -6.79 21.53 39.58
C LEU A 601 -5.41 21.53 40.23
N TYR A 602 -5.12 20.49 41.02
CA TYR A 602 -3.79 20.28 41.58
C TYR A 602 -2.74 20.15 40.47
N ILE A 603 -3.02 19.38 39.41
CA ILE A 603 -2.10 19.21 38.27
C ILE A 603 -1.88 20.55 37.56
N LEU A 604 -2.97 21.26 37.20
CA LEU A 604 -2.88 22.52 36.47
C LEU A 604 -2.07 23.60 37.22
N ARG A 605 -2.20 23.67 38.56
CA ARG A 605 -1.42 24.62 39.38
C ARG A 605 0.07 24.27 39.50
N ASN A 606 0.41 22.99 39.42
CA ASN A 606 1.80 22.52 39.49
C ASN A 606 2.42 22.23 38.12
N LEU A 607 1.69 22.54 37.03
CA LEU A 607 2.04 22.14 35.67
C LEU A 607 3.39 22.68 35.20
N THR A 608 3.74 23.91 35.60
CA THR A 608 5.05 24.53 35.30
C THR A 608 6.21 23.79 35.95
N GLY A 609 6.00 23.18 37.12
CA GLY A 609 6.97 22.30 37.77
C GLY A 609 7.08 20.96 37.05
N ILE A 610 5.93 20.36 36.70
CA ILE A 610 5.86 19.05 36.03
C ILE A 610 6.52 19.06 34.65
N THR A 611 6.32 20.12 33.86
CA THR A 611 6.81 20.19 32.48
C THR A 611 8.13 20.94 32.31
N ARG A 612 8.82 21.27 33.40
CA ARG A 612 10.01 22.15 33.39
C ARG A 612 11.12 21.67 32.47
N THR A 613 11.44 20.38 32.53
CA THR A 613 12.57 19.73 31.82
C THR A 613 12.17 19.06 30.51
N LEU A 614 10.90 19.20 30.11
CA LEU A 614 10.36 18.66 28.87
C LEU A 614 10.64 19.59 27.68
N GLU A 615 10.80 18.99 26.50
CA GLU A 615 10.85 19.68 25.22
C GLU A 615 9.47 20.18 24.77
N PHE A 616 9.42 21.18 23.88
CA PHE A 616 8.15 21.79 23.46
C PHE A 616 7.12 20.81 22.87
N TYR A 617 7.56 19.75 22.20
CA TYR A 617 6.64 18.74 21.66
C TYR A 617 6.11 17.79 22.76
N GLN A 618 6.94 17.42 23.74
CA GLN A 618 6.52 16.63 24.92
C GLN A 618 5.50 17.40 25.75
N LYS A 619 5.73 18.71 25.97
CA LYS A 619 4.75 19.60 26.64
C LYS A 619 3.39 19.57 25.95
N ARG A 620 3.36 19.61 24.61
CA ARG A 620 2.10 19.57 23.85
C ARG A 620 1.34 18.26 24.04
N ILE A 621 2.01 17.12 24.15
CA ILE A 621 1.37 15.83 24.44
C ILE A 621 0.68 15.87 25.82
N VAL A 622 1.36 16.41 26.83
CA VAL A 622 0.79 16.60 28.18
C VAL A 622 -0.40 17.56 28.15
N TYR A 623 -0.29 18.67 27.42
CA TYR A 623 -1.39 19.64 27.29
C TYR A 623 -2.60 19.04 26.59
N GLU A 624 -2.38 18.29 25.50
CA GLU A 624 -3.45 17.59 24.78
C GLU A 624 -4.18 16.61 25.71
N ALA A 625 -3.43 15.83 26.51
CA ALA A 625 -4.02 14.95 27.52
C ALA A 625 -4.90 15.74 28.50
N LEU A 626 -4.39 16.81 29.10
CA LEU A 626 -5.15 17.61 30.05
C LEU A 626 -6.40 18.26 29.43
N LEU A 627 -6.33 18.67 28.16
CA LEU A 627 -7.49 19.16 27.42
C LEU A 627 -8.58 18.08 27.26
N LEU A 628 -8.21 16.82 27.04
CA LEU A 628 -9.17 15.70 27.04
C LEU A 628 -9.87 15.53 28.39
N VAL A 629 -9.17 15.72 29.52
CA VAL A 629 -9.81 15.72 30.85
C VAL A 629 -10.80 16.88 30.99
N ILE A 630 -10.39 18.09 30.58
CA ILE A 630 -11.23 19.29 30.69
C ILE A 630 -12.50 19.15 29.83
N LYS A 631 -12.39 18.49 28.68
CA LYS A 631 -13.52 18.21 27.78
C LYS A 631 -14.61 17.36 28.43
N GLU A 632 -14.25 16.50 29.38
CA GLU A 632 -15.16 15.61 30.09
C GLU A 632 -15.79 16.25 31.35
N VAL A 633 -15.60 17.55 31.58
CA VAL A 633 -16.24 18.27 32.69
C VAL A 633 -17.78 18.18 32.56
N PRO A 634 -18.52 17.82 33.62
CA PRO A 634 -19.98 17.67 33.53
C PRO A 634 -20.70 18.96 33.11
N LYS A 635 -21.60 18.85 32.13
CA LYS A 635 -22.45 19.94 31.59
C LYS A 635 -23.51 20.41 32.59
N THR A 636 -23.05 21.15 33.59
CA THR A 636 -23.85 21.80 34.64
C THR A 636 -24.04 23.30 34.33
N LYS A 637 -24.84 24.03 35.12
CA LYS A 637 -25.10 25.47 34.87
C LYS A 637 -23.82 26.32 34.82
N ASP A 638 -22.76 25.92 35.53
CA ASP A 638 -21.45 26.61 35.53
C ASP A 638 -20.41 25.95 34.62
N TYR A 639 -20.83 25.09 33.69
CA TYR A 639 -19.93 24.32 32.81
C TYR A 639 -18.97 25.23 32.04
N ASN A 640 -19.50 26.25 31.35
CA ASN A 640 -18.67 27.17 30.56
C ASN A 640 -17.66 27.91 31.44
N VAL A 641 -18.08 28.39 32.61
CA VAL A 641 -17.19 29.09 33.55
C VAL A 641 -16.07 28.18 34.04
N ARG A 642 -16.37 26.92 34.35
CA ARG A 642 -15.38 25.93 34.79
C ARG A 642 -14.39 25.55 33.70
N ILE A 643 -14.87 25.26 32.49
CA ILE A 643 -13.98 24.94 31.36
C ILE A 643 -13.06 26.11 31.05
N LEU A 644 -13.60 27.33 30.98
CA LEU A 644 -12.79 28.52 30.75
C LEU A 644 -11.74 28.69 31.85
N SER A 645 -12.12 28.51 33.13
CA SER A 645 -11.15 28.59 34.24
C SER A 645 -10.03 27.55 34.15
N TYR A 646 -10.32 26.32 33.73
CA TYR A 646 -9.32 25.26 33.60
C TYR A 646 -8.43 25.47 32.37
N ALA A 647 -9.03 25.89 31.25
CA ALA A 647 -8.31 26.25 30.04
C ALA A 647 -7.38 27.44 30.27
N ASP A 648 -7.83 28.47 31.00
CA ASP A 648 -7.02 29.64 31.35
C ASP A 648 -5.85 29.25 32.28
N LEU A 649 -6.09 28.36 33.26
CA LEU A 649 -5.01 27.82 34.10
C LEU A 649 -3.98 27.05 33.25
N LEU A 650 -4.43 26.21 32.31
CA LEU A 650 -3.54 25.49 31.40
C LEU A 650 -2.74 26.47 30.52
N LEU A 651 -3.42 27.39 29.84
CA LEU A 651 -2.78 28.35 28.93
C LEU A 651 -1.85 29.30 29.67
N SER A 652 -2.18 29.72 30.90
CA SER A 652 -1.28 30.54 31.72
C SER A 652 0.03 29.84 32.06
N SER A 653 0.03 28.50 32.18
CA SER A 653 1.26 27.72 32.35
C SER A 653 2.14 27.70 31.10
N VAL A 654 1.55 27.85 29.91
CA VAL A 654 2.27 27.98 28.62
C VAL A 654 2.85 29.38 28.47
N LEU A 655 2.17 30.39 29.01
CA LEU A 655 2.48 31.81 28.89
C LEU A 655 3.47 32.32 29.94
N SER A 656 4.41 31.50 30.43
CA SER A 656 5.44 31.97 31.39
C SER A 656 6.28 33.15 30.86
N PHE A 657 6.22 33.42 29.55
CA PHE A 657 6.52 34.71 28.95
C PHE A 657 5.26 35.32 28.35
N ASN A 658 4.96 36.57 28.68
CA ASN A 658 3.91 37.37 28.06
C ASN A 658 4.25 37.72 26.60
N MET A 659 4.47 36.73 25.73
CA MET A 659 4.76 36.91 24.29
C MET A 659 3.58 37.53 23.53
N LEU A 660 2.37 37.37 24.06
CA LEU A 660 1.17 38.07 23.61
C LEU A 660 0.98 39.42 24.31
N SER A 661 1.96 39.98 25.02
CA SER A 661 1.88 41.38 25.44
C SER A 661 2.19 42.31 24.27
N ASP A 662 1.60 43.50 24.29
CA ASP A 662 1.79 44.49 23.24
C ASP A 662 3.28 44.89 23.09
N GLU A 663 4.05 44.85 24.18
CA GLU A 663 5.51 45.08 24.16
C GLU A 663 6.29 44.02 23.36
N HIS A 664 5.95 42.73 23.50
CA HIS A 664 6.65 41.64 22.78
C HIS A 664 6.21 41.58 21.31
N ILE A 665 4.94 41.83 21.01
CA ILE A 665 4.44 41.90 19.64
C ILE A 665 5.16 43.03 18.87
N ASN A 666 5.41 44.16 19.51
CA ASN A 666 6.17 45.25 18.89
C ASN A 666 7.65 44.91 18.68
N ARG A 667 8.24 44.01 19.48
CA ARG A 667 9.61 43.47 19.32
C ARG A 667 9.70 42.22 18.46
N LEU A 668 8.58 41.77 17.88
CA LEU A 668 8.53 40.57 17.03
C LEU A 668 9.59 40.53 15.92
N PRO A 669 9.96 41.65 15.24
CA PRO A 669 11.05 41.64 14.26
C PRO A 669 12.42 41.23 14.84
N GLU A 670 12.68 41.57 16.11
CA GLU A 670 13.91 41.17 16.82
C GLU A 670 13.84 39.70 17.23
N ILE A 671 12.68 39.24 17.68
CA ILE A 671 12.42 37.86 18.12
C ILE A 671 12.57 36.86 16.96
N ILE A 672 12.05 37.21 15.78
CA ILE A 672 12.10 36.36 14.57
C ILE A 672 13.55 36.12 14.08
N SER A 673 14.51 36.93 14.51
CA SER A 673 15.93 36.72 14.19
C SER A 673 16.53 35.48 14.85
N ASN A 674 15.95 34.99 15.96
CA ASN A 674 16.43 33.83 16.70
C ASN A 674 15.50 32.61 16.53
N MET A 675 16.09 31.47 16.16
CA MET A 675 15.34 30.23 15.94
C MET A 675 14.73 29.65 17.22
N GLU A 676 15.34 29.85 18.39
CA GLU A 676 14.81 29.35 19.66
C GLU A 676 13.51 30.08 20.05
N ASP A 677 13.48 31.40 19.86
CA ASP A 677 12.31 32.21 20.12
C ASP A 677 11.17 31.90 19.13
N VAL A 678 11.49 31.62 17.86
CA VAL A 678 10.51 31.16 16.85
C VAL A 678 9.93 29.80 17.23
N LYS A 679 10.74 28.85 17.73
CA LYS A 679 10.24 27.57 18.25
C LYS A 679 9.29 27.77 19.44
N MET A 680 9.56 28.76 20.29
CA MET A 680 8.68 29.13 21.40
C MET A 680 7.35 29.70 20.88
N VAL A 681 7.37 30.63 19.92
CA VAL A 681 6.15 31.15 19.27
C VAL A 681 5.35 30.00 18.66
N SER A 682 6.01 29.09 17.96
CA SER A 682 5.40 27.89 17.37
C SER A 682 4.77 26.99 18.44
N HIS A 683 5.44 26.79 19.56
CA HIS A 683 4.88 26.04 20.68
C HIS A 683 3.61 26.68 21.23
N ILE A 684 3.57 28.00 21.37
CA ILE A 684 2.39 28.74 21.85
C ILE A 684 1.23 28.61 20.85
N LEU A 685 1.48 28.90 19.56
CA LEU A 685 0.45 28.83 18.51
C LEU A 685 -0.14 27.42 18.44
N LYS A 686 0.71 26.39 18.33
CA LYS A 686 0.25 24.99 18.27
C LYS A 686 -0.49 24.55 19.53
N SER A 687 -0.11 25.05 20.71
CA SER A 687 -0.84 24.75 21.95
C SER A 687 -2.24 25.38 21.95
N HIS A 688 -2.38 26.62 21.48
CA HIS A 688 -3.69 27.23 21.26
C HIS A 688 -4.52 26.50 20.20
N THR A 689 -3.91 26.10 19.09
CA THR A 689 -4.55 25.28 18.04
C THR A 689 -5.15 23.99 18.63
N LEU A 690 -4.39 23.28 19.48
CA LEU A 690 -4.88 22.09 20.19
C LEU A 690 -6.08 22.42 21.11
N THR A 691 -6.00 23.52 21.87
CA THR A 691 -7.09 23.97 22.74
C THR A 691 -8.37 24.24 21.95
N TYR A 692 -8.31 24.99 20.85
CA TYR A 692 -9.49 25.31 20.05
C TYR A 692 -10.09 24.07 19.36
N LYS A 693 -9.23 23.12 18.95
CA LYS A 693 -9.66 21.85 18.37
C LYS A 693 -10.46 20.99 19.36
N LEU A 694 -10.00 20.90 20.62
CA LEU A 694 -10.60 20.04 21.63
C LEU A 694 -11.70 20.72 22.46
N LEU A 695 -11.59 22.03 22.69
CA LEU A 695 -12.49 22.87 23.49
C LEU A 695 -12.93 24.12 22.70
N PRO A 696 -13.85 24.00 21.73
CA PRO A 696 -14.32 25.12 20.90
C PRO A 696 -14.94 26.27 21.71
N GLU A 697 -15.42 26.02 22.92
CA GLU A 697 -16.01 27.03 23.81
C GLU A 697 -15.03 28.17 24.16
N THR A 698 -13.72 27.88 24.14
CA THR A 698 -12.64 28.85 24.41
C THR A 698 -12.48 29.88 23.30
N CYS A 699 -12.93 29.60 22.07
CA CYS A 699 -12.81 30.54 20.95
C CYS A 699 -13.52 31.88 21.24
N ALA A 700 -14.63 31.85 21.98
CA ALA A 700 -15.39 33.06 22.32
C ALA A 700 -14.63 33.99 23.28
N SER A 701 -13.90 33.45 24.27
CA SER A 701 -13.06 34.27 25.16
C SER A 701 -11.78 34.74 24.47
N SER A 702 -11.21 33.89 23.60
CA SER A 702 -10.02 34.24 22.81
C SER A 702 -10.29 35.28 21.72
N TYR A 703 -11.53 35.38 21.23
CA TYR A 703 -11.93 36.37 20.23
C TYR A 703 -11.70 37.81 20.69
N SER A 704 -11.97 38.14 21.96
CA SER A 704 -11.80 39.51 22.49
C SER A 704 -10.36 39.86 22.85
N HIS A 705 -9.54 38.88 23.24
CA HIS A 705 -8.22 39.13 23.85
C HIS A 705 -7.03 38.60 23.06
N VAL A 706 -7.16 37.44 22.40
CA VAL A 706 -6.04 36.72 21.76
C VAL A 706 -6.03 36.96 20.25
N PHE A 707 -7.17 36.82 19.57
CA PHE A 707 -7.21 36.94 18.11
C PHE A 707 -6.76 38.30 17.57
N PRO A 708 -7.11 39.46 18.17
CA PRO A 708 -6.62 40.76 17.71
C PRO A 708 -5.09 40.84 17.70
N ARG A 709 -4.44 40.24 18.71
CA ARG A 709 -2.98 40.18 18.82
C ARG A 709 -2.37 39.27 17.77
N LEU A 710 -2.99 38.13 17.48
CA LEU A 710 -2.56 37.23 16.39
C LEU A 710 -2.67 37.91 15.01
N PHE A 711 -3.73 38.69 14.77
CA PHE A 711 -3.83 39.52 13.57
C PHE A 711 -2.70 40.54 13.48
N SER A 712 -2.37 41.24 14.57
CA SER A 712 -1.23 42.16 14.59
C SER A 712 0.11 41.46 14.35
N MET A 713 0.33 40.27 14.93
CA MET A 713 1.52 39.46 14.66
C MET A 713 1.61 39.07 13.18
N PHE A 714 0.50 38.64 12.58
CA PHE A 714 0.43 38.31 11.15
C PHE A 714 0.77 39.52 10.28
N GLU A 715 0.21 40.71 10.58
CA GLU A 715 0.51 41.95 9.85
C GLU A 715 1.99 42.33 9.93
N ILE A 716 2.63 42.18 11.10
CA ILE A 716 4.06 42.45 11.28
C ILE A 716 4.90 41.46 10.46
N CYS A 717 4.63 40.15 10.57
CA CYS A 717 5.33 39.15 9.76
C CYS A 717 5.12 39.41 8.26
N ASN A 718 3.93 39.85 7.86
CA ASN A 718 3.65 40.14 6.47
C ASN A 718 4.49 41.30 5.94
N ARG A 719 4.58 42.40 6.70
CA ARG A 719 5.47 43.52 6.37
C ARG A 719 6.92 43.07 6.20
N ILE A 720 7.42 42.22 7.09
CA ILE A 720 8.78 41.66 6.99
C ILE A 720 8.96 40.88 5.67
N VAL A 721 7.99 40.03 5.32
CA VAL A 721 8.01 39.23 4.07
C VAL A 721 7.90 40.10 2.81
N LEU A 722 7.29 41.29 2.90
CA LEU A 722 7.24 42.24 1.79
C LEU A 722 8.53 43.06 1.65
N GLU A 723 9.20 43.38 2.76
CA GLU A 723 10.44 44.17 2.77
C GLU A 723 11.68 43.34 2.43
N GLN A 724 11.68 42.04 2.73
CA GLN A 724 12.78 41.12 2.49
C GLN A 724 12.37 39.99 1.54
N SER A 725 13.23 39.60 0.60
CA SER A 725 12.95 38.50 -0.33
C SER A 725 13.64 37.18 0.03
N GLU A 726 14.73 37.22 0.80
CA GLU A 726 15.54 36.06 1.18
C GLU A 726 16.18 36.27 2.57
N GLY A 727 16.53 35.18 3.26
CA GLY A 727 17.24 35.20 4.54
C GLY A 727 16.52 34.49 5.68
N VAL A 728 17.18 34.38 6.83
CA VAL A 728 16.67 33.67 8.02
C VAL A 728 15.43 34.34 8.59
N ILE A 729 15.42 35.67 8.68
CA ILE A 729 14.27 36.45 9.18
C ILE A 729 13.06 36.27 8.26
N PHE A 730 13.27 36.29 6.94
CA PHE A 730 12.24 36.00 5.94
C PHE A 730 11.67 34.59 6.10
N ALA A 731 12.53 33.56 6.23
CA ALA A 731 12.10 32.18 6.42
C ALA A 731 11.31 31.98 7.72
N ASN A 732 11.78 32.57 8.82
CA ASN A 732 11.11 32.48 10.12
C ASN A 732 9.76 33.21 10.12
N ALA A 733 9.67 34.39 9.49
CA ALA A 733 8.42 35.13 9.35
C ALA A 733 7.37 34.32 8.55
N LYS A 734 7.78 33.61 7.49
CA LYS A 734 6.90 32.69 6.76
C LYS A 734 6.35 31.57 7.64
N LEU A 735 7.20 30.90 8.43
CA LEU A 735 6.78 29.83 9.32
C LEU A 735 5.73 30.30 10.33
N VAL A 736 5.95 31.47 10.95
CA VAL A 736 5.00 32.05 11.90
C VAL A 736 3.69 32.44 11.21
N LYS A 737 3.74 33.00 9.98
CA LYS A 737 2.53 33.29 9.19
C LYS A 737 1.72 32.01 8.94
N ALA A 738 2.36 30.95 8.45
CA ALA A 738 1.70 29.68 8.17
C ALA A 738 1.01 29.09 9.41
N GLU A 739 1.68 29.10 10.57
CA GLU A 739 1.12 28.58 11.83
C GLU A 739 -0.06 29.40 12.36
N ILE A 740 -0.05 30.73 12.19
CA ILE A 740 -1.20 31.59 12.53
C ILE A 740 -2.41 31.25 11.63
N VAL A 741 -2.16 31.05 10.33
CA VAL A 741 -3.22 30.69 9.37
C VAL A 741 -3.78 29.30 9.68
N GLU A 742 -2.95 28.32 10.03
CA GLU A 742 -3.36 26.98 10.44
C GLU A 742 -4.19 27.00 11.74
N LEU A 743 -3.79 27.83 12.72
CA LEU A 743 -4.56 28.07 13.93
C LEU A 743 -5.96 28.61 13.60
N PHE A 744 -6.07 29.65 12.78
CA PHE A 744 -7.37 30.19 12.38
C PHE A 744 -8.19 29.20 11.54
N THR A 745 -7.53 28.38 10.73
CA THR A 745 -8.20 27.29 10.00
C THR A 745 -8.88 26.35 10.99
N THR A 746 -8.17 25.96 12.05
CA THR A 746 -8.70 25.10 13.12
C THR A 746 -9.86 25.76 13.88
N VAL A 747 -9.79 27.07 14.15
CA VAL A 747 -10.90 27.83 14.79
C VAL A 747 -12.16 27.81 13.92
N VAL A 748 -12.00 27.93 12.61
CA VAL A 748 -13.13 27.85 11.67
C VAL A 748 -13.69 26.42 11.60
N GLU A 749 -12.83 25.39 11.59
CA GLU A 749 -13.23 23.97 11.64
C GLU A 749 -13.93 23.60 12.96
N SER A 750 -13.58 24.29 14.05
CA SER A 750 -14.28 24.17 15.35
C SER A 750 -15.65 24.85 15.35
N LYS A 751 -16.14 25.31 14.19
CA LYS A 751 -17.43 25.99 13.96
C LYS A 751 -17.56 27.37 14.62
N PHE A 752 -16.45 28.02 14.96
CA PHE A 752 -16.47 29.41 15.41
C PHE A 752 -16.45 30.35 14.19
N VAL A 753 -17.62 30.62 13.62
CA VAL A 753 -17.80 31.36 12.35
C VAL A 753 -18.64 32.64 12.52
N GLN A 754 -18.31 33.47 13.51
CA GLN A 754 -18.98 34.78 13.67
C GLN A 754 -18.72 35.67 12.44
N VAL A 755 -19.74 36.41 12.01
CA VAL A 755 -19.71 37.24 10.78
C VAL A 755 -18.53 38.21 10.78
N ASP A 756 -18.33 38.95 11.87
CA ASP A 756 -17.25 39.93 12.00
C ASP A 756 -15.87 39.27 12.01
N PHE A 757 -15.73 38.11 12.65
CA PHE A 757 -14.50 37.34 12.66
C PHE A 757 -14.11 36.86 11.25
N VAL A 758 -15.05 36.27 10.52
CA VAL A 758 -14.82 35.81 9.15
C VAL A 758 -14.49 36.99 8.22
N ASN A 759 -15.16 38.14 8.40
CA ASN A 759 -14.83 39.35 7.64
C ASN A 759 -13.39 39.81 7.93
N MET A 760 -12.95 39.82 9.18
CA MET A 760 -11.55 40.15 9.53
C MET A 760 -10.56 39.15 8.92
N LEU A 761 -10.86 37.85 8.92
CA LEU A 761 -10.03 36.85 8.25
C LEU A 761 -9.92 37.14 6.74
N CYS A 762 -11.03 37.46 6.09
CA CYS A 762 -11.04 37.80 4.67
C CYS A 762 -10.21 39.06 4.38
N GLU A 763 -10.41 40.13 5.15
CA GLU A 763 -9.77 41.43 4.94
C GLU A 763 -8.28 41.42 5.26
N LYS A 764 -7.88 40.78 6.37
CA LYS A 764 -6.49 40.85 6.87
C LYS A 764 -5.60 39.69 6.42
N ILE A 765 -6.17 38.49 6.25
CA ILE A 765 -5.41 37.27 5.95
C ILE A 765 -5.64 36.82 4.51
N VAL A 766 -6.89 36.62 4.08
CA VAL A 766 -7.15 36.13 2.70
C VAL A 766 -6.68 37.14 1.66
N PHE A 767 -6.88 38.44 1.91
CA PHE A 767 -6.41 39.50 1.02
C PHE A 767 -4.88 39.48 0.82
N ASP A 768 -4.13 39.06 1.83
CA ASP A 768 -2.66 38.97 1.79
C ASP A 768 -2.19 38.10 0.62
N TYR A 769 -2.90 37.02 0.34
CA TYR A 769 -2.55 36.14 -0.76
C TYR A 769 -2.57 36.87 -2.10
N LYS A 770 -3.42 37.88 -2.32
CA LYS A 770 -3.39 38.69 -3.55
C LYS A 770 -2.31 39.76 -3.48
N SER A 771 -2.24 40.50 -2.37
CA SER A 771 -1.39 41.68 -2.22
C SER A 771 0.10 41.36 -2.12
N ASN A 772 0.47 40.18 -1.61
CA ASN A 772 1.86 39.77 -1.48
C ASN A 772 2.41 39.23 -2.81
N SER A 773 3.27 40.01 -3.47
CA SER A 773 3.90 39.60 -4.73
C SER A 773 5.14 38.72 -4.55
N VAL A 774 5.72 38.68 -3.34
CA VAL A 774 6.98 37.99 -3.04
C VAL A 774 6.74 36.52 -2.71
N TYR A 775 5.76 36.23 -1.84
CA TYR A 775 5.46 34.87 -1.41
C TYR A 775 3.95 34.67 -1.21
N LYS A 776 3.43 33.61 -1.84
CA LYS A 776 2.04 33.16 -1.69
C LYS A 776 2.00 32.04 -0.66
N GLU A 777 1.33 32.26 0.47
CA GLU A 777 1.21 31.28 1.56
C GLU A 777 0.12 30.23 1.23
N PRO A 778 0.47 28.95 1.01
CA PRO A 778 -0.50 27.92 0.65
C PRO A 778 -1.54 27.65 1.73
N ALA A 779 -1.20 27.83 3.02
CA ALA A 779 -2.13 27.61 4.13
C ALA A 779 -3.39 28.49 4.03
N ILE A 780 -3.32 29.65 3.37
CA ILE A 780 -4.47 30.56 3.19
C ILE A 780 -5.54 29.91 2.29
N LEU A 781 -5.16 29.10 1.32
CA LEU A 781 -6.10 28.37 0.46
C LEU A 781 -6.89 27.33 1.28
N ASN A 782 -6.22 26.64 2.19
CA ASN A 782 -6.86 25.69 3.11
C ASN A 782 -7.79 26.39 4.11
N LEU A 783 -7.38 27.57 4.63
CA LEU A 783 -8.23 28.41 5.46
C LEU A 783 -9.52 28.79 4.71
N ALA A 784 -9.39 29.27 3.47
CA ALA A 784 -10.54 29.63 2.65
C ALA A 784 -11.46 28.42 2.38
N ALA A 785 -10.88 27.25 2.12
CA ALA A 785 -11.65 26.01 1.95
C ALA A 785 -12.43 25.67 3.22
N SER A 786 -11.80 25.82 4.39
CA SER A 786 -12.44 25.65 5.69
C SER A 786 -13.56 26.66 5.95
N ILE A 787 -13.36 27.94 5.59
CA ILE A 787 -14.39 28.99 5.68
C ILE A 787 -15.60 28.60 4.84
N VAL A 788 -15.41 28.16 3.59
CA VAL A 788 -16.50 27.73 2.70
C VAL A 788 -17.25 26.53 3.28
N ARG A 789 -16.55 25.54 3.85
CA ARG A 789 -17.20 24.33 4.40
C ARG A 789 -18.01 24.59 5.67
N ASN A 790 -17.56 25.53 6.51
CA ASN A 790 -18.11 25.71 7.86
C ASN A 790 -18.98 26.96 8.02
N ALA A 791 -18.79 28.00 7.20
CA ALA A 791 -19.69 29.16 7.20
C ALA A 791 -21.02 28.75 6.56
N GLU A 792 -22.14 28.99 7.25
CA GLU A 792 -23.46 28.68 6.72
C GLU A 792 -23.71 29.48 5.43
N ASN A 793 -24.03 28.77 4.34
CA ASN A 793 -24.51 29.39 3.12
C ASN A 793 -25.98 29.77 3.32
N ASP A 794 -26.20 30.93 3.94
CA ASP A 794 -27.52 31.51 4.21
C ASP A 794 -28.14 32.20 2.98
N GLY A 795 -27.44 32.19 1.84
CA GLY A 795 -27.84 32.92 0.63
C GLY A 795 -27.81 34.45 0.82
N SER A 796 -27.18 34.96 1.88
CA SER A 796 -27.08 36.40 2.12
C SER A 796 -26.18 37.08 1.09
N VAL A 797 -26.43 38.38 0.90
CA VAL A 797 -25.56 39.26 0.10
C VAL A 797 -24.12 39.23 0.60
N MET A 798 -23.93 39.11 1.93
CA MET A 798 -22.61 39.05 2.55
C MET A 798 -21.84 37.78 2.17
N TYR A 799 -22.50 36.61 2.17
CA TYR A 799 -21.88 35.38 1.70
C TYR A 799 -21.43 35.50 0.23
N PHE A 800 -22.31 36.00 -0.63
CA PHE A 800 -22.00 36.20 -2.06
C PHE A 800 -20.82 37.16 -2.28
N GLN A 801 -20.75 38.25 -1.51
CA GLN A 801 -19.63 39.19 -1.54
C GLN A 801 -18.31 38.53 -1.12
N ARG A 802 -18.33 37.70 -0.06
CA ARG A 802 -17.14 36.94 0.37
C ARG A 802 -16.71 35.92 -0.68
N GLU A 803 -17.64 35.19 -1.26
CA GLU A 803 -17.36 34.21 -2.32
C GLU A 803 -16.70 34.90 -3.53
N THR A 804 -17.31 35.99 -4.01
CA THR A 804 -16.75 36.79 -5.12
C THR A 804 -15.36 37.34 -4.77
N PHE A 805 -15.18 37.81 -3.54
CA PHE A 805 -13.89 38.26 -3.04
C PHE A 805 -12.85 37.14 -3.07
N MET A 806 -13.16 35.94 -2.55
CA MET A 806 -12.26 34.79 -2.56
C MET A 806 -11.88 34.36 -3.99
N ILE A 807 -12.82 34.37 -4.94
CA ILE A 807 -12.52 34.09 -6.35
C ILE A 807 -11.48 35.08 -6.88
N SER A 808 -11.69 36.39 -6.69
CA SER A 808 -10.80 37.44 -7.20
C SER A 808 -9.44 37.54 -6.49
N THR A 809 -9.33 36.99 -5.28
CA THR A 809 -8.13 37.09 -4.42
C THR A 809 -7.30 35.82 -4.38
N LEU A 810 -7.92 34.65 -4.48
CA LEU A 810 -7.25 33.37 -4.37
C LEU A 810 -7.21 32.62 -5.70
N ILE A 811 -8.34 32.53 -6.40
CA ILE A 811 -8.44 31.68 -7.59
C ILE A 811 -7.67 32.28 -8.77
N GLU A 812 -7.98 33.53 -9.16
CA GLU A 812 -7.29 34.15 -10.31
C GLU A 812 -5.77 34.30 -10.10
N PRO A 813 -5.26 34.74 -8.93
CA PRO A 813 -3.82 34.88 -8.73
C PRO A 813 -3.06 33.54 -8.65
N SER A 814 -3.75 32.42 -8.43
CA SER A 814 -3.12 31.09 -8.36
C SER A 814 -2.88 30.45 -9.74
N ILE A 815 -3.54 30.94 -10.79
CA ILE A 815 -3.47 30.37 -12.15
C ILE A 815 -2.02 30.17 -12.64
N PRO A 816 -1.08 31.14 -12.51
CA PRO A 816 0.29 30.96 -12.99
C PRO A 816 1.06 29.85 -12.27
N PHE A 817 0.75 29.59 -11.00
CA PHE A 817 1.38 28.54 -10.20
C PHE A 817 0.84 27.15 -10.58
N LEU A 818 -0.44 27.05 -10.94
CA LEU A 818 -1.06 25.80 -11.38
C LEU A 818 -0.57 25.37 -12.77
N MET A 819 -0.23 26.32 -13.64
CA MET A 819 0.46 26.02 -14.91
C MET A 819 1.90 25.50 -14.71
N LYS A 820 2.34 25.38 -13.45
CA LYS A 820 3.57 24.74 -12.99
C LYS A 820 3.31 23.95 -11.69
N ALA A 821 2.20 23.20 -11.66
CA ALA A 821 1.72 22.55 -10.44
C ALA A 821 2.74 21.60 -9.81
N ASP A 822 3.55 20.89 -10.61
CA ASP A 822 4.57 19.97 -10.10
C ASP A 822 5.70 20.70 -9.34
N GLU A 823 5.96 21.98 -9.65
CA GLU A 823 6.90 22.83 -8.90
C GLU A 823 6.25 23.44 -7.64
N ASN A 824 4.91 23.52 -7.60
CA ASN A 824 4.14 24.25 -6.57
C ASN A 824 3.02 23.39 -5.96
N LEU A 825 3.39 22.21 -5.46
CA LEU A 825 2.44 21.18 -5.01
C LEU A 825 1.48 21.64 -3.92
N GLU A 826 1.95 22.40 -2.93
CA GLU A 826 1.12 22.85 -1.82
C GLU A 826 0.03 23.83 -2.29
N ILE A 827 0.38 24.75 -3.22
CA ILE A 827 -0.57 25.69 -3.82
C ILE A 827 -1.58 24.92 -4.68
N ALA A 828 -1.12 23.97 -5.50
CA ALA A 828 -1.99 23.17 -6.35
C ALA A 828 -3.01 22.37 -5.51
N ARG A 829 -2.57 21.70 -4.44
CA ARG A 829 -3.45 20.97 -3.51
C ARG A 829 -4.44 21.90 -2.81
N GLY A 830 -3.96 23.01 -2.25
CA GLY A 830 -4.82 23.98 -1.57
C GLY A 830 -5.87 24.60 -2.51
N TYR A 831 -5.48 24.92 -3.74
CA TYR A 831 -6.39 25.45 -4.76
C TYR A 831 -7.47 24.44 -5.14
N LEU A 832 -7.08 23.20 -5.46
CA LEU A 832 -8.04 22.18 -5.86
C LEU A 832 -9.00 21.84 -4.71
N SER A 833 -8.52 21.79 -3.46
CA SER A 833 -9.37 21.59 -2.29
C SER A 833 -10.34 22.75 -2.04
N LEU A 834 -9.92 23.99 -2.27
CA LEU A 834 -10.77 25.17 -2.20
C LEU A 834 -11.89 25.10 -3.26
N VAL A 835 -11.53 24.84 -4.51
CA VAL A 835 -12.51 24.75 -5.60
C VAL A 835 -13.47 23.59 -5.37
N GLU A 836 -12.99 22.42 -4.95
CA GLU A 836 -13.83 21.28 -4.59
C GLU A 836 -14.85 21.67 -3.50
N SER A 837 -14.40 22.34 -2.44
CA SER A 837 -15.26 22.79 -1.34
C SER A 837 -16.35 23.76 -1.84
N MET A 838 -15.98 24.72 -2.69
CA MET A 838 -16.94 25.67 -3.30
C MET A 838 -17.93 24.97 -4.24
N LEU A 839 -17.48 23.99 -5.02
CA LEU A 839 -18.34 23.19 -5.89
C LEU A 839 -19.35 22.33 -5.11
N LEU A 840 -18.98 21.83 -3.92
CA LEU A 840 -19.86 21.01 -3.10
C LEU A 840 -20.88 21.86 -2.30
N VAL A 841 -20.47 23.01 -1.76
CA VAL A 841 -21.29 23.82 -0.84
C VAL A 841 -22.13 24.87 -1.56
N SER A 842 -21.59 25.52 -2.59
CA SER A 842 -22.19 26.70 -3.22
C SER A 842 -22.13 26.69 -4.74
N PHE A 843 -22.31 25.52 -5.37
CA PHE A 843 -22.21 25.34 -6.82
C PHE A 843 -22.95 26.43 -7.64
N ASN A 844 -24.21 26.71 -7.34
CA ASN A 844 -25.03 27.67 -8.10
C ASN A 844 -24.39 29.06 -8.17
N THR A 845 -23.99 29.60 -7.02
CA THR A 845 -23.46 30.97 -6.91
C THR A 845 -22.02 31.03 -7.39
N PHE A 846 -21.21 30.05 -7.00
CA PHE A 846 -19.81 29.93 -7.35
C PHE A 846 -19.62 29.74 -8.86
N PHE A 847 -20.29 28.73 -9.43
CA PHE A 847 -20.15 28.40 -10.84
C PHE A 847 -20.71 29.52 -11.72
N SER A 848 -21.86 30.11 -11.39
CA SER A 848 -22.39 31.28 -12.11
C SER A 848 -21.42 32.47 -12.06
N SER A 849 -20.80 32.72 -10.91
CA SER A 849 -19.81 33.79 -10.76
C SER A 849 -18.60 33.54 -11.65
N ILE A 850 -18.02 32.34 -11.58
CA ILE A 850 -16.84 31.97 -12.35
C ILE A 850 -17.11 31.90 -13.85
N PHE A 851 -18.24 31.33 -14.28
CA PHE A 851 -18.58 31.15 -15.69
C PHE A 851 -18.78 32.49 -16.41
N ASN A 852 -19.19 33.54 -15.70
CA ASN A 852 -19.34 34.88 -16.24
C ASN A 852 -18.03 35.71 -16.27
N LEU A 853 -16.94 35.21 -15.67
CA LEU A 853 -15.66 35.92 -15.68
C LEU A 853 -14.97 35.81 -17.05
N ALA A 854 -14.30 36.89 -17.47
CA ALA A 854 -13.42 36.86 -18.63
C ALA A 854 -12.25 35.85 -18.47
N SER A 855 -11.85 35.57 -17.23
CA SER A 855 -10.80 34.63 -16.84
C SER A 855 -11.27 33.16 -16.82
N PHE A 856 -12.57 32.87 -17.01
CA PHE A 856 -13.12 31.50 -16.94
C PHE A 856 -12.33 30.49 -17.77
N ARG A 857 -11.98 30.86 -19.01
CA ARG A 857 -11.21 29.98 -19.90
C ARG A 857 -9.84 29.64 -19.35
N GLN A 858 -9.17 30.59 -18.69
CA GLN A 858 -7.88 30.34 -18.05
C GLN A 858 -8.06 29.40 -16.85
N ILE A 859 -9.07 29.64 -16.01
CA ILE A 859 -9.42 28.77 -14.88
C ILE A 859 -9.69 27.35 -15.37
N TYR A 860 -10.53 27.18 -16.40
CA TYR A 860 -10.83 25.87 -16.96
C TYR A 860 -9.58 25.16 -17.51
N ASN A 861 -8.72 25.89 -18.21
CA ASN A 861 -7.45 25.35 -18.71
C ASN A 861 -6.52 24.87 -17.58
N THR A 862 -6.58 25.47 -16.37
CA THR A 862 -5.78 24.95 -15.24
C THR A 862 -6.23 23.56 -14.81
N PHE A 863 -7.53 23.27 -14.80
CA PHE A 863 -8.02 21.91 -14.54
C PHE A 863 -7.47 20.93 -15.58
N LEU A 864 -7.55 21.28 -16.87
CA LEU A 864 -7.03 20.42 -17.94
C LEU A 864 -5.51 20.20 -17.85
N TYR A 865 -4.74 21.24 -17.49
CA TYR A 865 -3.29 21.11 -17.32
C TYR A 865 -2.93 20.20 -16.14
N THR A 866 -3.58 20.39 -14.99
CA THR A 866 -3.34 19.59 -13.77
C THR A 866 -3.67 18.10 -13.91
N LEU A 867 -4.41 17.71 -14.95
CA LEU A 867 -4.64 16.30 -15.27
C LEU A 867 -3.36 15.54 -15.59
N ILE A 868 -2.34 16.22 -16.14
CA ILE A 868 -1.07 15.64 -16.61
C ILE A 868 0.01 15.64 -15.50
N CYS A 869 -0.29 16.25 -14.34
CA CYS A 869 0.65 16.38 -13.22
C CYS A 869 0.69 15.11 -12.33
N ILE A 870 1.56 15.14 -11.31
CA ILE A 870 1.73 14.05 -10.32
C ILE A 870 0.38 13.48 -9.82
N ARG A 871 0.36 12.17 -9.55
CA ARG A 871 -0.81 11.36 -9.16
C ARG A 871 -1.85 12.08 -8.32
N ASP A 872 -1.44 12.60 -7.16
CA ASP A 872 -2.38 13.19 -6.20
C ASP A 872 -3.06 14.45 -6.75
N VAL A 873 -2.33 15.30 -7.50
CA VAL A 873 -2.87 16.53 -8.11
C VAL A 873 -3.83 16.19 -9.25
N SER A 874 -3.45 15.22 -10.09
CA SER A 874 -4.29 14.73 -11.18
C SER A 874 -5.59 14.10 -10.66
N ASP A 875 -5.54 13.35 -9.55
CA ASP A 875 -6.72 12.75 -8.92
C ASP A 875 -7.69 13.82 -8.39
N MET A 876 -7.18 14.80 -7.64
CA MET A 876 -7.99 15.94 -7.17
C MET A 876 -8.62 16.72 -8.34
N SER A 877 -7.91 16.90 -9.45
CA SER A 877 -8.43 17.57 -10.64
C SER A 877 -9.54 16.78 -11.34
N LEU A 878 -9.36 15.46 -11.50
CA LEU A 878 -10.39 14.55 -12.04
C LEU A 878 -11.65 14.56 -11.18
N ASN A 879 -11.51 14.59 -9.86
CA ASN A 879 -12.64 14.69 -8.93
C ASN A 879 -13.39 16.02 -9.10
N CYS A 880 -12.67 17.14 -9.13
CA CYS A 880 -13.25 18.47 -9.41
C CYS A 880 -14.02 18.50 -10.74
N LEU A 881 -13.42 18.02 -11.83
CA LEU A 881 -14.09 17.96 -13.15
C LEU A 881 -15.32 17.06 -13.11
N THR A 882 -15.26 15.92 -12.43
CA THR A 882 -16.41 15.02 -12.27
C THR A 882 -17.56 15.71 -11.54
N ILE A 883 -17.26 16.45 -10.47
CA ILE A 883 -18.27 17.24 -9.74
C ILE A 883 -18.86 18.33 -10.63
N ILE A 884 -18.03 19.09 -11.38
CA ILE A 884 -18.47 20.13 -12.31
C ILE A 884 -19.44 19.56 -13.34
N PHE A 885 -19.05 18.49 -14.03
CA PHE A 885 -19.88 17.86 -15.07
C PHE A 885 -21.21 17.37 -14.49
N ARG A 886 -21.18 16.72 -13.32
CA ARG A 886 -22.39 16.20 -12.66
C ARG A 886 -23.33 17.33 -12.26
N LYS A 887 -22.82 18.37 -11.61
CA LYS A 887 -23.63 19.49 -11.14
C LYS A 887 -24.18 20.36 -12.28
N CYS A 888 -23.38 20.62 -13.33
CA CYS A 888 -23.88 21.30 -14.53
C CYS A 888 -25.01 20.52 -15.21
N TYR A 889 -24.93 19.18 -15.22
CA TYR A 889 -25.97 18.33 -15.77
C TYR A 889 -27.24 18.35 -14.92
N GLU A 890 -27.13 18.15 -13.60
CA GLU A 890 -28.24 18.22 -12.63
C GLU A 890 -29.01 19.54 -12.73
N GLN A 891 -28.29 20.64 -12.95
CA GLN A 891 -28.84 22.00 -13.02
C GLN A 891 -29.20 22.46 -14.43
N LYS A 892 -29.03 21.61 -15.45
CA LYS A 892 -29.36 21.92 -16.85
C LYS A 892 -28.60 23.15 -17.41
N LEU A 893 -27.35 23.36 -17.00
CA LEU A 893 -26.47 24.43 -17.47
C LEU A 893 -25.86 24.07 -18.84
N PHE A 894 -26.69 23.97 -19.88
CA PHE A 894 -26.26 23.39 -21.16
C PHE A 894 -25.19 24.19 -21.91
N HIS A 895 -25.10 25.50 -21.69
CA HIS A 895 -24.07 26.33 -22.33
C HIS A 895 -22.65 25.90 -21.94
N PHE A 896 -22.45 25.40 -20.72
CA PHE A 896 -21.15 24.87 -20.28
C PHE A 896 -20.67 23.74 -21.20
N PHE A 897 -21.56 22.79 -21.54
CA PHE A 897 -21.22 21.65 -22.38
C PHE A 897 -20.88 22.09 -23.81
N THR A 898 -21.62 23.05 -24.38
CA THR A 898 -21.31 23.57 -25.73
C THR A 898 -19.91 24.18 -25.84
N GLN A 899 -19.36 24.75 -24.75
CA GLN A 899 -18.04 25.37 -24.75
C GLN A 899 -16.90 24.39 -24.41
N ASN A 900 -17.10 23.49 -23.45
CA ASN A 900 -16.01 22.75 -22.81
C ASN A 900 -16.03 21.23 -23.00
N TYR A 901 -17.15 20.65 -23.48
CA TYR A 901 -17.30 19.20 -23.54
C TYR A 901 -16.26 18.54 -24.46
N ILE A 902 -16.10 19.03 -25.69
CA ILE A 902 -15.17 18.44 -26.68
C ILE A 902 -13.73 18.55 -26.23
N CYS A 903 -13.32 19.72 -25.72
CA CYS A 903 -11.96 19.93 -25.22
C CYS A 903 -11.63 18.97 -24.06
N THR A 904 -12.56 18.78 -23.14
CA THR A 904 -12.38 17.85 -22.00
C THR A 904 -12.31 16.42 -22.49
N LEU A 905 -13.18 16.03 -23.43
CA LEU A 905 -13.21 14.70 -24.01
C LEU A 905 -11.85 14.35 -24.66
N GLU A 906 -11.29 15.27 -25.44
CA GLU A 906 -9.99 15.08 -26.09
C GLU A 906 -8.84 14.94 -25.09
N ASN A 907 -8.81 15.74 -24.03
CA ASN A 907 -7.78 15.64 -22.99
C ASN A 907 -7.90 14.32 -22.20
N ILE A 908 -9.12 13.90 -21.83
CA ILE A 908 -9.35 12.63 -21.12
C ILE A 908 -8.97 11.43 -21.99
N LEU A 909 -9.33 11.44 -23.28
CA LEU A 909 -8.91 10.39 -24.20
C LEU A 909 -7.37 10.41 -24.36
N GLY A 910 -6.76 11.59 -24.46
CA GLY A 910 -5.30 11.74 -24.52
C GLY A 910 -4.59 11.07 -23.35
N ILE A 911 -4.99 11.36 -22.10
CA ILE A 911 -4.36 10.78 -20.91
C ILE A 911 -4.66 9.28 -20.74
N ILE A 912 -5.84 8.80 -21.14
CA ILE A 912 -6.21 7.38 -21.06
C ILE A 912 -5.27 6.52 -21.93
N PHE A 913 -4.91 7.03 -23.11
CA PHE A 913 -4.05 6.31 -24.07
C PHE A 913 -2.56 6.67 -23.94
N ASP A 914 -2.20 7.57 -23.03
CA ASP A 914 -0.81 7.80 -22.63
C ASP A 914 -0.30 6.65 -21.74
N LYS A 915 0.93 6.21 -21.95
CA LYS A 915 1.56 5.15 -21.14
C LYS A 915 1.90 5.66 -19.74
N ASP A 916 2.31 6.92 -19.62
CA ASP A 916 2.84 7.47 -18.38
C ASP A 916 1.75 7.87 -17.38
N MET A 917 0.49 7.98 -17.84
CA MET A 917 -0.65 8.47 -17.07
C MET A 917 -1.59 7.37 -16.54
N LYS A 918 -1.12 6.11 -16.46
CA LYS A 918 -1.94 4.96 -16.04
C LYS A 918 -2.43 5.03 -14.59
N TYR A 919 -1.72 5.72 -13.70
CA TYR A 919 -1.95 5.65 -12.26
C TYR A 919 -3.35 6.12 -11.80
N ASN A 920 -4.08 6.91 -12.61
CA ASN A 920 -5.44 7.39 -12.33
C ASN A 920 -6.49 6.80 -13.29
N PHE A 921 -6.21 5.68 -13.96
CA PHE A 921 -7.06 5.10 -15.01
C PHE A 921 -8.52 4.89 -14.60
N ASP A 922 -8.77 4.50 -13.36
CA ASP A 922 -10.13 4.27 -12.84
C ASP A 922 -10.97 5.56 -12.81
N GLN A 923 -10.38 6.66 -12.32
CA GLN A 923 -11.04 7.97 -12.28
C GLN A 923 -11.20 8.59 -13.67
N GLN A 924 -10.22 8.37 -14.55
CA GLN A 924 -10.30 8.78 -15.96
C GLN A 924 -11.47 8.09 -16.67
N CYS A 925 -11.62 6.77 -16.47
CA CYS A 925 -12.73 5.99 -17.03
C CYS A 925 -14.08 6.40 -16.43
N LEU A 926 -14.14 6.71 -15.12
CA LEU A 926 -15.36 7.19 -14.47
C LEU A 926 -15.86 8.49 -15.10
N LEU A 927 -14.98 9.49 -15.27
CA LEU A 927 -15.33 10.76 -15.89
C LEU A 927 -15.74 10.56 -17.36
N LEU A 928 -14.99 9.76 -18.12
CA LEU A 928 -15.31 9.47 -19.52
C LEU A 928 -16.68 8.80 -19.67
N ALA A 929 -16.97 7.75 -18.88
CA ALA A 929 -18.25 7.05 -18.88
C ALA A 929 -19.40 8.02 -18.56
N PHE A 930 -19.22 8.87 -17.55
CA PHE A 930 -20.21 9.87 -17.17
C PHE A 930 -20.47 10.88 -18.29
N MET A 931 -19.42 11.42 -18.92
CA MET A 931 -19.55 12.33 -20.06
C MET A 931 -20.36 11.71 -21.20
N ILE A 932 -20.02 10.47 -21.57
CA ILE A 932 -20.69 9.76 -22.66
C ILE A 932 -22.16 9.48 -22.32
N LYS A 933 -22.46 9.12 -21.07
CA LYS A 933 -23.83 8.91 -20.60
C LYS A 933 -24.70 10.16 -20.76
N ILE A 934 -24.23 11.30 -20.25
CA ILE A 934 -25.01 12.54 -20.30
C ILE A 934 -25.18 13.10 -21.72
N SER A 935 -24.33 12.69 -22.68
CA SER A 935 -24.40 13.17 -24.06
C SER A 935 -25.75 12.92 -24.75
N ARG A 936 -26.52 11.91 -24.28
CA ARG A 936 -27.87 11.56 -24.77
C ARG A 936 -28.93 12.57 -24.36
N ASP A 937 -28.75 13.20 -23.20
CA ASP A 937 -29.77 13.99 -22.53
C ASP A 937 -29.55 15.50 -22.68
N ILE A 938 -28.31 15.92 -22.95
CA ILE A 938 -27.98 17.33 -23.17
C ILE A 938 -28.37 17.77 -24.60
N PRO A 939 -28.70 19.07 -24.81
CA PRO A 939 -28.96 19.64 -26.13
C PRO A 939 -27.78 19.43 -27.09
N SER A 940 -28.08 19.57 -28.38
CA SER A 940 -27.08 19.43 -29.44
C SER A 940 -25.89 20.37 -29.20
N LEU A 941 -24.67 19.80 -29.17
CA LEU A 941 -23.42 20.52 -28.92
C LEU A 941 -23.04 21.46 -30.08
N ASP A 942 -23.43 21.11 -31.31
CA ASP A 942 -23.25 21.92 -32.52
C ASP A 942 -24.54 22.66 -32.94
N GLY A 943 -25.64 22.45 -32.21
CA GLY A 943 -26.95 23.03 -32.45
C GLY A 943 -27.75 22.40 -33.61
N VAL A 944 -27.21 21.39 -34.30
CA VAL A 944 -27.79 20.85 -35.54
C VAL A 944 -27.92 19.33 -35.50
N ASN A 945 -26.90 18.60 -35.05
CA ASN A 945 -26.87 17.15 -35.11
C ASN A 945 -27.15 16.51 -33.74
N PRO A 946 -27.71 15.28 -33.71
CA PRO A 946 -27.73 14.48 -32.49
C PRO A 946 -26.32 14.23 -31.96
N ASN A 947 -26.09 14.50 -30.67
CA ASN A 947 -24.78 14.40 -30.03
C ASN A 947 -24.13 13.03 -30.22
N LEU A 948 -24.90 11.94 -30.13
CA LEU A 948 -24.38 10.58 -30.32
C LEU A 948 -23.68 10.42 -31.68
N LYS A 949 -24.32 10.91 -32.75
CA LYS A 949 -23.77 10.81 -34.10
C LYS A 949 -22.55 11.71 -34.25
N MET A 950 -22.65 12.95 -33.77
CA MET A 950 -21.55 13.92 -33.84
C MET A 950 -20.32 13.47 -33.06
N LEU A 951 -20.50 13.00 -31.82
CA LEU A 951 -19.42 12.52 -30.97
C LEU A 951 -18.81 11.22 -31.50
N SER A 952 -19.63 10.28 -32.00
CA SER A 952 -19.12 9.07 -32.63
C SER A 952 -18.27 9.40 -33.87
N GLU A 953 -18.75 10.30 -34.75
CA GLU A 953 -17.98 10.73 -35.92
C GLU A 953 -16.70 11.48 -35.53
N HIS A 954 -16.74 12.29 -34.46
CA HIS A 954 -15.59 13.01 -33.94
C HIS A 954 -14.53 12.08 -33.36
N ILE A 955 -14.94 11.14 -32.49
CA ILE A 955 -14.05 10.12 -31.91
C ILE A 955 -13.43 9.30 -33.04
N VAL A 956 -14.24 8.78 -33.96
CA VAL A 956 -13.73 8.01 -35.09
C VAL A 956 -12.68 8.81 -35.88
N ARG A 957 -12.97 10.07 -36.24
CA ARG A 957 -12.03 10.94 -36.96
C ARG A 957 -10.75 11.22 -36.17
N LEU A 958 -10.87 11.48 -34.87
CA LEU A 958 -9.74 11.75 -33.98
C LEU A 958 -8.81 10.53 -33.92
N PHE A 959 -9.37 9.34 -33.73
CA PHE A 959 -8.60 8.10 -33.64
C PHE A 959 -8.01 7.69 -34.98
N THR A 960 -8.74 7.82 -36.11
CA THR A 960 -8.18 7.55 -37.44
C THR A 960 -6.99 8.48 -37.75
N LYS A 961 -7.04 9.74 -37.29
CA LYS A 961 -5.92 10.68 -37.46
C LYS A 961 -4.76 10.40 -36.52
N SER A 962 -5.03 10.07 -35.27
CA SER A 962 -4.02 9.95 -34.21
C SER A 962 -3.34 8.58 -34.17
N PHE A 963 -4.06 7.53 -34.59
CA PHE A 963 -3.62 6.13 -34.55
C PHE A 963 -3.75 5.47 -35.94
N PRO A 964 -2.86 5.81 -36.89
CA PRO A 964 -2.90 5.23 -38.24
C PRO A 964 -2.58 3.72 -38.25
N ASN A 965 -2.09 3.19 -37.14
CA ASN A 965 -1.79 1.77 -36.93
C ASN A 965 -3.05 0.92 -36.64
N ILE A 966 -4.21 1.52 -36.39
CA ILE A 966 -5.45 0.80 -36.07
C ILE A 966 -6.40 0.82 -37.28
N THR A 967 -7.03 -0.32 -37.54
CA THR A 967 -8.05 -0.48 -38.58
C THR A 967 -9.33 0.29 -38.28
N GLN A 968 -9.98 0.81 -39.32
CA GLN A 968 -11.25 1.53 -39.19
C GLN A 968 -12.37 0.69 -38.54
N GLY A 969 -12.41 -0.64 -38.80
CA GLY A 969 -13.35 -1.57 -38.19
C GLY A 969 -13.25 -1.57 -36.66
N SER A 970 -12.05 -1.82 -36.14
CA SER A 970 -11.75 -1.76 -34.69
C SER A 970 -12.12 -0.41 -34.06
N ILE A 971 -11.82 0.72 -34.72
CA ILE A 971 -12.18 2.06 -34.20
C ILE A 971 -13.70 2.22 -34.10
N ASN A 972 -14.44 1.71 -35.10
CA ASN A 972 -15.91 1.76 -35.09
C ASN A 972 -16.49 0.89 -33.97
N VAL A 973 -15.96 -0.31 -33.74
CA VAL A 973 -16.39 -1.19 -32.64
C VAL A 973 -16.18 -0.51 -31.28
N PHE A 974 -15.01 0.10 -31.08
CA PHE A 974 -14.70 0.86 -29.88
C PHE A 974 -15.63 2.05 -29.69
N SER A 975 -15.79 2.88 -30.72
CA SER A 975 -16.68 4.05 -30.66
C SER A 975 -18.10 3.65 -30.29
N VAL A 976 -18.65 2.61 -30.92
CA VAL A 976 -20.00 2.11 -30.60
C VAL A 976 -20.07 1.56 -29.16
N GLY A 977 -19.08 0.76 -28.75
CA GLY A 977 -19.02 0.19 -27.40
C GLY A 977 -18.97 1.23 -26.30
N LEU A 978 -18.24 2.34 -26.49
CA LEU A 978 -18.23 3.46 -25.55
C LEU A 978 -19.64 3.99 -25.24
N PHE A 979 -20.50 4.13 -26.25
CA PHE A 979 -21.87 4.61 -26.05
C PHE A 979 -22.81 3.55 -25.50
N GLU A 980 -22.61 2.27 -25.84
CA GLU A 980 -23.53 1.19 -25.43
C GLU A 980 -23.24 0.65 -24.02
N LEU A 981 -21.99 0.77 -23.54
CA LEU A 981 -21.51 0.19 -22.28
C LEU A 981 -21.41 1.19 -21.13
N CYS A 982 -21.70 2.48 -21.34
CA CYS A 982 -21.50 3.54 -20.35
C CYS A 982 -22.37 3.47 -19.08
N GLU A 983 -23.31 2.51 -18.99
CA GLU A 983 -24.15 2.28 -17.81
C GLU A 983 -23.45 1.44 -16.72
N ASP A 984 -22.56 0.52 -17.12
CA ASP A 984 -21.78 -0.32 -16.18
C ASP A 984 -20.31 0.11 -16.20
N GLN A 985 -19.83 0.60 -15.06
CA GLN A 985 -18.49 1.16 -14.94
C GLN A 985 -17.38 0.10 -15.12
N ASN A 986 -17.60 -1.13 -14.66
CA ASN A 986 -16.59 -2.20 -14.76
C ASN A 986 -16.46 -2.66 -16.21
N VAL A 987 -17.59 -2.92 -16.87
CA VAL A 987 -17.63 -3.37 -18.27
C VAL A 987 -17.09 -2.28 -19.21
N PHE A 988 -17.42 -1.01 -18.93
CA PHE A 988 -16.87 0.13 -19.66
C PHE A 988 -15.35 0.21 -19.53
N LYS A 989 -14.82 0.08 -18.30
CA LYS A 989 -13.38 0.10 -18.04
C LYS A 989 -12.65 -1.01 -18.82
N GLU A 990 -13.15 -2.25 -18.74
CA GLU A 990 -12.55 -3.37 -19.49
C GLU A 990 -12.54 -3.12 -21.00
N HIS A 991 -13.60 -2.49 -21.54
CA HIS A 991 -13.67 -2.16 -22.97
C HIS A 991 -12.64 -1.10 -23.38
N VAL A 992 -12.41 -0.09 -22.54
CA VAL A 992 -11.37 0.94 -22.76
C VAL A 992 -9.97 0.33 -22.63
N GLU A 993 -9.76 -0.55 -21.66
CA GLU A 993 -8.50 -1.26 -21.43
C GLU A 993 -8.12 -2.15 -22.63
N ASP A 994 -9.08 -2.92 -23.17
CA ASP A 994 -8.87 -3.71 -24.39
C ASP A 994 -8.42 -2.85 -25.57
N PHE A 995 -9.04 -1.68 -25.76
CA PHE A 995 -8.67 -0.78 -26.85
C PHE A 995 -7.30 -0.13 -26.61
N ARG A 996 -6.93 0.13 -25.36
CA ARG A 996 -5.62 0.68 -25.00
C ARG A 996 -4.48 -0.27 -25.36
N VAL A 997 -4.65 -1.58 -25.15
CA VAL A 997 -3.67 -2.59 -25.59
C VAL A 997 -3.45 -2.49 -27.10
N LYS A 998 -4.52 -2.34 -27.88
CA LYS A 998 -4.45 -2.23 -29.35
C LYS A 998 -3.73 -0.99 -29.84
N VAL A 999 -3.87 0.15 -29.14
CA VAL A 999 -3.26 1.42 -29.54
C VAL A 999 -1.73 1.30 -29.68
N TYR A 1000 -1.11 0.41 -28.92
CA TYR A 1000 0.35 0.23 -28.92
C TYR A 1000 0.87 -0.78 -29.96
N GLU A 1001 0.00 -1.39 -30.76
CA GLU A 1001 0.36 -2.35 -31.80
C GLU A 1001 -0.27 -1.99 -33.16
N PHE A 1002 0.31 -2.45 -34.26
CA PHE A 1002 -0.36 -2.39 -35.56
C PHE A 1002 -1.45 -3.47 -35.60
N GLY A 1003 -2.69 -3.05 -35.77
CA GLY A 1003 -3.86 -3.93 -35.76
C GLY A 1003 -4.24 -4.50 -37.12
N THR A 1004 -5.02 -5.58 -37.09
CA THR A 1004 -5.70 -6.19 -38.27
C THR A 1004 -7.15 -6.48 -37.90
N ASP A 1005 -8.04 -6.55 -38.90
CA ASP A 1005 -9.45 -6.91 -38.69
C ASP A 1005 -9.66 -8.45 -38.55
N GLU A 1006 -8.61 -9.22 -38.23
CA GLU A 1006 -8.68 -10.69 -38.09
C GLU A 1006 -9.56 -11.16 -36.93
N ASP A 1007 -9.58 -10.40 -35.83
CA ASP A 1007 -10.40 -10.69 -34.64
C ASP A 1007 -11.66 -9.79 -34.56
N LEU A 1008 -11.97 -9.07 -35.65
CA LEU A 1008 -13.03 -8.05 -35.64
C LEU A 1008 -14.40 -8.65 -35.33
N GLN A 1009 -14.70 -9.85 -35.83
CA GLN A 1009 -15.98 -10.49 -35.56
C GLN A 1009 -16.09 -10.92 -34.10
N GLU A 1010 -15.04 -11.53 -33.53
CA GLU A 1010 -15.04 -11.89 -32.11
C GLU A 1010 -15.11 -10.68 -31.18
N GLU A 1011 -14.57 -9.54 -31.61
CA GLU A 1011 -14.71 -8.27 -30.89
C GLU A 1011 -16.13 -7.72 -30.92
N ILE A 1012 -16.80 -7.82 -32.07
CA ILE A 1012 -18.22 -7.47 -32.19
C ILE A 1012 -19.04 -8.38 -31.26
N ASP A 1013 -18.74 -9.67 -31.24
CA ASP A 1013 -19.43 -10.65 -30.40
C ASP A 1013 -19.18 -10.37 -28.91
N LEU A 1014 -17.93 -10.10 -28.50
CA LEU A 1014 -17.58 -9.72 -27.13
C LEU A 1014 -18.28 -8.42 -26.72
N LYS A 1015 -18.31 -7.42 -27.61
CA LYS A 1015 -19.04 -6.17 -27.36
C LYS A 1015 -20.53 -6.47 -27.14
N ASN A 1016 -21.15 -7.31 -27.96
CA ASN A 1016 -22.56 -7.67 -27.83
C ASN A 1016 -22.85 -8.46 -26.54
N GLU A 1017 -21.94 -9.35 -26.13
CA GLU A 1017 -22.01 -10.04 -24.84
C GLU A 1017 -21.96 -9.04 -23.67
N ARG A 1018 -21.01 -8.11 -23.70
CA ARG A 1018 -20.90 -7.02 -22.70
C ARG A 1018 -22.17 -6.19 -22.62
N ILE A 1019 -22.79 -5.87 -23.77
CA ILE A 1019 -24.08 -5.16 -23.81
C ILE A 1019 -25.20 -5.98 -23.18
N ALA A 1020 -25.22 -7.29 -23.41
CA ALA A 1020 -26.20 -8.17 -22.80
C ALA A 1020 -26.05 -8.19 -21.26
N ILE A 1021 -24.82 -8.18 -20.75
CA ILE A 1021 -24.52 -8.08 -19.32
C ILE A 1021 -25.02 -6.75 -18.75
N CYS A 1022 -24.75 -5.62 -19.41
CA CYS A 1022 -25.24 -4.30 -18.94
C CYS A 1022 -26.78 -4.16 -18.93
N ARG A 1023 -27.50 -5.04 -19.65
CA ARG A 1023 -28.97 -5.03 -19.74
C ARG A 1023 -29.65 -6.05 -18.82
N ALA A 1024 -28.90 -7.00 -18.28
CA ALA A 1024 -29.38 -8.00 -17.32
C ALA A 1024 -29.35 -7.43 -15.90
#